data_AF-A0A9P5X106-F1
#
_entry.id   AF-A0A9P5X106-F1
#
_cell.length_a   1.000
_cell.length_b   1.000
_cell.length_c   1.000
_cell.angle_alpha   90.00
_cell.angle_beta   90.00
_cell.angle_gamma   90.00
#
_symmetry.space_group_name_H-M   'P 1'
#
loop_
_entity.id
_entity.type
_entity.pdbx_description
1 polymer ?
#
loop_
_entity_poly.entity_id
_entity_poly.type
_entity_poly.pdbx_seq_one_letter_code
_entity_poly.pdbx_strand_id
1 'polypeptide(L)'
;MDALQFIAQHGMVGAEYDSDSRNPPLRCHPLTHKDLRDRIVNWVGDPAGLQKMLWISGPAGTGKSAITQTIAEAFKASGWLGSSLFFSRESQRDDPDRLVATLVYQLAVNYIEYKDFIIQRLSHDSNSTIFQKNYQTQFKELITEPFRASSNHFGIKGPSVIIMDGLDECKGEIAQVELAELIHDYVRTVPNSPLVWIISSRPEPHIEDLLAQPDFKVACICEALSIDNIENRQVEAQTPNSSPSPTPRYLLELLSGVLQNAERRNALTRLEGQDAQQLIDFLHSVLPELGSAEFEHRNHVLVTLYRLAKESQLYPQCCLLKDVVFERRPVATDSGGFCDVYRILHGGQLLCLRAVRVHEDERDRFLRSYSKEMILWSQLEHPNILPFYGKCYLVDESSSKWQACLVSPWMENGNIVKYLKDNLSRPRKPLICDVARGLQYLHQKDIVHGDLKGANILVTGAGRACLSDFGLSSVQADRTFSYGIATTAVFGRTTRWASPELLEEDAGPTKMSDIWAVGCVFYEILTGLVPFHECRTDLQILRKMSRGGLPADLDSAVDLDEFDRPMKDLIHLCWTEDPDGRPTCQKIIEELDEQEPSEEDGGDDFRDQSARSRQHFQDMMREDHDIQINLARIEELLREGEYPGPGCATEGDPILFYVKAKYDYNAAADEEFDFKKGDIIAVTATPKSGWWKGELRDERRRQKGRYEFPSNFVNLYLGRDRFIREMLQ
;
A
#
# COMPACT_ATOMS: atom_id res chain seq x y z
N MET A 1 -5.71 36.46 45.37
CA MET A 1 -5.77 36.55 43.89
C MET A 1 -6.38 35.23 43.43
N ASP A 2 -7.35 35.22 42.52
CA ASP A 2 -7.84 33.96 41.92
C ASP A 2 -6.63 33.26 41.27
N ALA A 3 -6.40 31.99 41.57
CA ALA A 3 -5.23 31.25 41.10
C ALA A 3 -5.18 31.22 39.56
N LEU A 4 -6.34 31.13 38.89
CA LEU A 4 -6.41 31.23 37.43
C LEU A 4 -6.00 32.63 36.93
N GLN A 5 -6.43 33.68 37.63
CA GLN A 5 -6.04 35.05 37.30
C GLN A 5 -4.54 35.28 37.53
N PHE A 6 -3.96 34.64 38.55
CA PHE A 6 -2.52 34.67 38.80
C PHE A 6 -1.73 33.97 37.68
N ILE A 7 -2.16 32.80 37.22
CA ILE A 7 -1.53 32.10 36.09
C ILE A 7 -1.67 32.94 34.81
N ALA A 8 -2.86 33.48 34.53
CA ALA A 8 -3.13 34.30 33.34
C ALA A 8 -2.22 35.54 33.26
N GLN A 9 -1.88 36.16 34.40
CA GLN A 9 -0.95 37.30 34.45
C GLN A 9 0.49 36.94 34.06
N HIS A 10 0.88 35.68 34.24
CA HIS A 10 2.21 35.16 33.88
C HIS A 10 2.22 34.51 32.48
N GLY A 11 1.07 34.35 31.84
CA GLY A 11 0.94 33.81 30.49
C GLY A 11 1.13 34.86 29.38
N MET A 12 1.12 34.38 28.13
CA MET A 12 1.08 35.19 26.93
C MET A 12 -0.37 35.54 26.58
N VAL A 13 -0.77 36.77 26.87
CA VAL A 13 -2.12 37.24 26.56
C VAL A 13 -2.34 37.25 25.04
N GLY A 14 -3.41 36.60 24.59
CA GLY A 14 -3.80 36.57 23.18
C GLY A 14 -2.94 35.65 22.29
N ALA A 15 -2.17 34.72 22.86
CA ALA A 15 -1.44 33.70 22.10
C ALA A 15 -2.27 32.46 21.74
N GLU A 16 -3.52 32.41 22.21
CA GLU A 16 -4.49 31.33 21.97
C GLU A 16 -5.00 31.36 20.52
N TYR A 17 -5.56 30.23 20.04
CA TYR A 17 -6.07 30.12 18.67
C TYR A 17 -7.27 31.06 18.39
N ASP A 18 -8.04 31.42 19.42
CA ASP A 18 -9.29 32.19 19.35
C ASP A 18 -9.16 33.63 19.85
N SER A 19 -7.94 34.17 19.93
CA SER A 19 -7.71 35.55 20.34
C SER A 19 -8.17 36.58 19.30
N ASP A 20 -8.62 37.75 19.77
CA ASP A 20 -9.08 38.86 18.90
C ASP A 20 -8.03 39.31 17.88
N SER A 21 -6.74 39.19 18.22
CA SER A 21 -5.62 39.52 17.32
C SER A 21 -5.53 38.59 16.10
N ARG A 22 -6.32 37.51 16.06
CA ARG A 22 -6.40 36.55 14.96
C ARG A 22 -7.76 36.55 14.27
N ASN A 23 -8.56 37.60 14.43
CA ASN A 23 -9.84 37.76 13.74
C ASN A 23 -9.68 38.66 12.49
N PRO A 24 -10.02 38.21 11.26
CA PRO A 24 -10.54 36.88 10.92
C PRO A 24 -9.44 35.80 10.95
N PRO A 25 -9.81 34.54 11.28
CA PRO A 25 -8.84 33.45 11.36
C PRO A 25 -8.11 33.27 10.04
N LEU A 26 -6.84 32.91 10.10
CA LEU A 26 -6.05 32.53 8.93
C LEU A 26 -6.65 31.28 8.31
N ARG A 27 -7.41 31.45 7.23
CA ARG A 27 -8.08 30.36 6.54
C ARG A 27 -7.23 29.85 5.39
N CYS A 28 -6.91 28.56 5.44
CA CYS A 28 -6.56 27.83 4.23
C CYS A 28 -7.80 27.68 3.34
N HIS A 29 -7.62 27.63 2.02
CA HIS A 29 -8.71 27.27 1.13
C HIS A 29 -9.17 25.82 1.45
N PRO A 30 -10.49 25.50 1.50
CA PRO A 30 -11.02 24.25 2.08
C PRO A 30 -10.48 22.94 1.48
N LEU A 31 -9.90 23.01 0.28
CA LEU A 31 -9.39 21.87 -0.47
C LEU A 31 -7.86 21.71 -0.38
N THR A 32 -7.13 22.70 0.16
CA THR A 32 -5.66 22.76 0.01
C THR A 32 -4.90 21.85 0.97
N HIS A 33 -5.52 21.44 2.09
CA HIS A 33 -4.86 20.57 3.09
C HIS A 33 -5.79 19.51 3.70
N LYS A 34 -6.86 19.12 2.98
CA LYS A 34 -7.81 18.11 3.48
C LYS A 34 -7.09 16.81 3.85
N ASP A 35 -6.19 16.36 2.97
CA ASP A 35 -5.43 15.12 3.18
C ASP A 35 -4.50 15.19 4.40
N LEU A 36 -3.82 16.31 4.63
CA LEU A 36 -2.95 16.49 5.81
C LEU A 36 -3.77 16.55 7.10
N ARG A 37 -4.90 17.27 7.09
CA ARG A 37 -5.79 17.34 8.23
C ARG A 37 -6.35 15.95 8.58
N ASP A 38 -6.81 15.21 7.58
CA ASP A 38 -7.40 13.88 7.79
C ASP A 38 -6.33 12.89 8.31
N ARG A 39 -5.06 12.99 7.85
CA ARG A 39 -3.92 12.26 8.44
C ARG A 39 -3.70 12.61 9.92
N ILE A 40 -3.65 13.90 10.26
CA ILE A 40 -3.41 14.35 11.64
C ILE A 40 -4.54 13.91 12.57
N VAL A 41 -5.79 13.99 12.11
CA VAL A 41 -6.96 13.52 12.90
C VAL A 41 -6.90 12.01 13.13
N ASN A 42 -6.57 11.23 12.09
CA ASN A 42 -6.43 9.78 12.22
C ASN A 42 -5.27 9.40 13.15
N TRP A 43 -4.14 10.09 13.06
CA TRP A 43 -2.98 9.89 13.94
C TRP A 43 -3.32 10.20 15.40
N VAL A 44 -3.97 11.33 15.70
CA VAL A 44 -4.38 11.68 17.07
C VAL A 44 -5.39 10.67 17.62
N GLY A 45 -6.23 10.08 16.76
CA GLY A 45 -7.26 9.11 17.12
C GLY A 45 -6.77 7.67 17.28
N ASP A 46 -5.52 7.36 16.94
CA ASP A 46 -4.95 6.01 17.03
C ASP A 46 -4.51 5.68 18.48
N PRO A 47 -5.23 4.78 19.20
CA PRO A 47 -4.89 4.43 20.58
C PRO A 47 -3.62 3.58 20.70
N ALA A 48 -3.11 3.02 19.60
CA ALA A 48 -1.94 2.14 19.57
C ALA A 48 -0.62 2.89 19.23
N GLY A 49 -0.71 4.19 18.89
CA GLY A 49 0.43 4.98 18.45
C GLY A 49 1.53 5.15 19.52
N LEU A 50 2.75 4.73 19.19
CA LEU A 50 3.96 4.97 20.01
C LEU A 50 4.42 6.44 19.99
N GLN A 51 4.02 7.21 18.97
CA GLN A 51 4.49 8.58 18.71
C GLN A 51 3.41 9.60 19.10
N LYS A 52 3.69 10.41 20.14
CA LYS A 52 2.79 11.47 20.65
C LYS A 52 3.27 12.89 20.31
N MET A 53 4.17 13.00 19.34
CA MET A 53 4.76 14.26 18.90
C MET A 53 4.77 14.34 17.37
N LEU A 54 4.24 15.43 16.84
CA LEU A 54 4.23 15.76 15.41
C LEU A 54 4.88 17.13 15.22
N TRP A 55 5.79 17.23 14.25
CA TRP A 55 6.46 18.46 13.85
C TRP A 55 6.08 18.85 12.42
N ILE A 56 5.60 20.08 12.24
CA ILE A 56 5.26 20.66 10.93
C ILE A 56 6.32 21.71 10.58
N SER A 57 7.27 21.34 9.72
CA SER A 57 8.36 22.24 9.28
C SER A 57 8.04 22.87 7.93
N GLY A 58 8.46 24.11 7.69
CA GLY A 58 8.39 24.70 6.36
C GLY A 58 8.79 26.19 6.29
N PRO A 59 9.18 26.72 5.12
CA PRO A 59 9.52 28.13 4.94
C PRO A 59 8.39 29.12 5.30
N ALA A 60 8.71 30.41 5.38
CA ALA A 60 7.68 31.44 5.56
C ALA A 60 6.65 31.41 4.42
N GLY A 61 5.37 31.70 4.72
CA GLY A 61 4.31 31.75 3.71
C GLY A 61 3.70 30.40 3.29
N THR A 62 4.21 29.26 3.78
CA THR A 62 3.69 27.92 3.42
C THR A 62 2.37 27.52 4.08
N GLY A 63 1.73 28.43 4.83
CA GLY A 63 0.45 28.15 5.47
C GLY A 63 0.51 27.35 6.79
N LYS A 64 1.69 27.12 7.39
CA LYS A 64 1.84 26.45 8.71
C LYS A 64 0.84 26.95 9.75
N SER A 65 0.84 28.25 10.03
CA SER A 65 -0.04 28.87 11.01
C SER A 65 -1.52 28.79 10.66
N ALA A 66 -1.86 28.66 9.36
CA ALA A 66 -3.24 28.49 8.90
C ALA A 66 -3.71 27.02 9.04
N ILE A 67 -2.79 26.07 8.84
CA ILE A 67 -3.03 24.64 9.07
C ILE A 67 -3.19 24.37 10.57
N THR A 68 -2.26 24.81 11.41
CA THR A 68 -2.34 24.65 12.87
C THR A 68 -3.56 25.38 13.44
N GLN A 69 -3.95 26.53 12.90
CA GLN A 69 -5.23 27.20 13.23
C GLN A 69 -6.44 26.32 12.90
N THR A 70 -6.51 25.80 11.66
CA THR A 70 -7.62 24.96 11.20
C THR A 70 -7.75 23.68 12.04
N ILE A 71 -6.61 23.10 12.43
CA ILE A 71 -6.55 21.90 13.28
C ILE A 71 -6.98 22.22 14.71
N ALA A 72 -6.57 23.36 15.27
CA ALA A 72 -7.01 23.81 16.59
C ALA A 72 -8.54 23.95 16.66
N GLU A 73 -9.15 24.58 15.65
CA GLU A 73 -10.61 24.72 15.55
C GLU A 73 -11.32 23.36 15.47
N ALA A 74 -10.80 22.43 14.66
CA ALA A 74 -11.35 21.07 14.52
C ALA A 74 -11.27 20.25 15.82
N PHE A 75 -10.13 20.31 16.52
CA PHE A 75 -9.97 19.61 17.79
C PHE A 75 -10.71 20.27 18.94
N LYS A 76 -10.93 21.60 18.92
CA LYS A 76 -11.84 22.24 19.87
C LYS A 76 -13.26 21.74 19.67
N ALA A 77 -13.74 21.70 18.43
CA ALA A 77 -15.08 21.19 18.11
C ALA A 77 -15.28 19.73 18.53
N SER A 78 -14.21 18.93 18.48
CA SER A 78 -14.21 17.51 18.87
C SER A 78 -13.96 17.28 20.37
N GLY A 79 -13.66 18.34 21.14
CA GLY A 79 -13.33 18.25 22.58
C GLY A 79 -11.94 17.69 22.88
N TRP A 80 -11.05 17.60 21.89
CA TRP A 80 -9.68 17.07 22.02
C TRP A 80 -8.61 18.15 22.18
N LEU A 81 -8.93 19.43 21.96
CA LEU A 81 -7.95 20.51 22.15
C LEU A 81 -7.74 20.81 23.63
N GLY A 82 -6.55 20.51 24.15
CA GLY A 82 -6.13 20.79 25.52
C GLY A 82 -5.56 22.20 25.70
N SER A 83 -4.65 22.62 24.80
CA SER A 83 -4.04 23.95 24.83
C SER A 83 -3.50 24.35 23.45
N SER A 84 -3.40 25.65 23.18
CA SER A 84 -2.81 26.19 21.96
C SER A 84 -1.95 27.42 22.24
N LEU A 85 -0.80 27.51 21.59
CA LEU A 85 0.11 28.66 21.68
C LEU A 85 0.62 28.99 20.28
N PHE A 86 0.47 30.25 19.88
CA PHE A 86 0.98 30.76 18.61
C PHE A 86 1.95 31.89 18.88
N PHE A 87 3.24 31.59 18.69
CA PHE A 87 4.30 32.57 18.84
C PHE A 87 4.16 33.66 17.78
N SER A 88 4.55 34.88 18.14
CA SER A 88 4.59 36.01 17.22
C SER A 88 5.55 37.08 17.69
N ARG A 89 6.66 37.25 16.97
CA ARG A 89 7.62 38.34 17.28
C ARG A 89 6.97 39.72 17.13
N GLU A 90 6.15 39.89 16.10
CA GLU A 90 5.45 41.16 15.81
C GLU A 90 4.51 41.59 16.93
N SER A 91 3.85 40.61 17.56
CA SER A 91 2.90 40.86 18.65
C SER A 91 3.54 40.77 20.05
N GLN A 92 4.87 40.66 20.15
CA GLN A 92 5.60 40.42 21.41
C GLN A 92 5.10 39.20 22.19
N ARG A 93 4.70 38.15 21.46
CA ARG A 93 4.32 36.84 21.97
C ARG A 93 5.44 35.83 21.69
N ASP A 94 6.65 36.14 22.14
CA ASP A 94 7.88 35.39 21.84
C ASP A 94 8.67 35.00 23.11
N ASP A 95 8.18 35.31 24.30
CA ASP A 95 8.88 35.13 25.57
C ASP A 95 8.80 33.69 26.14
N PRO A 96 9.88 32.87 26.09
CA PRO A 96 9.84 31.46 26.52
C PRO A 96 9.41 31.28 27.98
N ASP A 97 9.70 32.25 28.87
CA ASP A 97 9.36 32.16 30.30
C ASP A 97 7.85 32.21 30.56
N ARG A 98 7.05 32.64 29.57
CA ARG A 98 5.57 32.71 29.66
C ARG A 98 4.87 31.48 29.07
N LEU A 99 5.60 30.59 28.41
CA LEU A 99 5.03 29.44 27.71
C LEU A 99 4.27 28.51 28.66
N VAL A 100 4.91 28.11 29.75
CA VAL A 100 4.32 27.11 30.67
C VAL A 100 3.07 27.67 31.35
N ALA A 101 3.10 28.92 31.80
CA ALA A 101 1.92 29.58 32.35
C ALA A 101 0.74 29.60 31.36
N THR A 102 1.02 29.84 30.07
CA THR A 102 -0.01 29.86 29.01
C THR A 102 -0.64 28.49 28.79
N LEU A 103 0.18 27.42 28.76
CA LEU A 103 -0.32 26.06 28.59
C LEU A 103 -1.12 25.59 29.81
N VAL A 104 -0.59 25.83 31.02
CA VAL A 104 -1.21 25.42 32.28
C VAL A 104 -2.54 26.13 32.49
N TYR A 105 -2.64 27.42 32.14
CA TYR A 105 -3.90 28.17 32.20
C TYR A 105 -4.99 27.50 31.36
N GLN A 106 -4.71 27.21 30.08
CA GLN A 106 -5.68 26.58 29.18
C GLN A 106 -6.08 25.17 29.61
N LEU A 107 -5.11 24.35 30.05
CA LEU A 107 -5.40 23.03 30.60
C LEU A 107 -6.29 23.12 31.85
N ALA A 108 -6.04 24.08 32.75
CA ALA A 108 -6.86 24.29 33.94
C ALA A 108 -8.25 24.85 33.63
N VAL A 109 -8.41 25.58 32.52
CA VAL A 109 -9.73 26.01 32.04
C VAL A 109 -10.50 24.84 31.44
N ASN A 110 -9.82 23.94 30.70
CA ASN A 110 -10.45 22.82 30.01
C ASN A 110 -10.73 21.61 30.93
N TYR A 111 -9.95 21.41 31.99
CA TYR A 111 -10.03 20.22 32.85
C TYR A 111 -10.13 20.57 34.33
N ILE A 112 -11.30 20.32 34.93
CA ILE A 112 -11.62 20.71 36.31
C ILE A 112 -10.73 20.03 37.36
N GLU A 113 -10.41 18.74 37.21
CA GLU A 113 -9.54 18.03 38.16
C GLU A 113 -8.10 18.56 38.10
N TYR A 114 -7.63 18.96 36.90
CA TYR A 114 -6.33 19.59 36.74
C TYR A 114 -6.30 21.00 37.32
N LYS A 115 -7.40 21.76 37.17
CA LYS A 115 -7.57 23.07 37.82
C LYS A 115 -7.42 22.97 39.34
N ASP A 116 -8.11 22.01 39.95
CA ASP A 116 -8.06 21.82 41.41
C ASP A 116 -6.65 21.44 41.86
N PHE A 117 -5.95 20.59 41.10
CA PHE A 117 -4.54 20.28 41.34
C PHE A 117 -3.66 21.54 41.31
N ILE A 118 -3.81 22.39 40.28
CA ILE A 118 -3.00 23.61 40.16
C ILE A 118 -3.31 24.60 41.28
N ILE A 119 -4.59 24.79 41.65
CA ILE A 119 -4.99 25.63 42.80
C ILE A 119 -4.34 25.12 44.08
N GLN A 120 -4.40 23.82 44.34
CA GLN A 120 -3.75 23.21 45.50
C GLN A 120 -2.24 23.42 45.47
N ARG A 121 -1.59 23.18 44.33
CA ARG A 121 -0.14 23.34 44.16
C ARG A 121 0.32 24.77 44.43
N LEU A 122 -0.43 25.75 43.94
CA LEU A 122 -0.16 27.19 44.15
C LEU A 122 -0.45 27.63 45.59
N SER A 123 -1.46 27.05 46.26
CA SER A 123 -1.77 27.37 47.66
C SER A 123 -0.73 26.85 48.67
N HIS A 124 -0.04 25.76 48.34
CA HIS A 124 1.04 25.18 49.17
C HIS A 124 2.41 25.84 48.91
N ASP A 125 2.56 26.58 47.82
CA ASP A 125 3.74 27.40 47.56
C ASP A 125 3.57 28.72 48.32
N SER A 126 4.06 28.76 49.56
CA SER A 126 3.88 29.87 50.51
C SER A 126 4.30 31.26 49.98
N ASN A 127 4.99 31.34 48.84
CA ASN A 127 5.37 32.58 48.15
C ASN A 127 4.94 32.66 46.67
N SER A 128 4.21 31.68 46.14
CA SER A 128 3.81 31.56 44.71
C SER A 128 4.94 31.95 43.74
N THR A 129 6.15 31.44 43.94
CA THR A 129 7.32 31.76 43.10
C THR A 129 7.47 30.83 41.91
N ILE A 130 6.56 29.87 41.70
CA ILE A 130 6.65 28.90 40.60
C ILE A 130 6.89 29.56 39.24
N PHE A 131 6.17 30.63 38.90
CA PHE A 131 6.34 31.37 37.64
C PHE A 131 7.53 32.35 37.64
N GLN A 132 8.30 32.42 38.74
CA GLN A 132 9.60 33.09 38.80
C GLN A 132 10.77 32.11 38.61
N LYS A 133 10.50 30.80 38.63
CA LYS A 133 11.49 29.77 38.28
C LYS A 133 11.64 29.69 36.76
N ASN A 134 12.72 29.08 36.28
CA ASN A 134 12.89 28.84 34.84
C ASN A 134 11.81 27.91 34.27
N TYR A 135 11.54 28.02 32.96
CA TYR A 135 10.49 27.26 32.30
C TYR A 135 10.70 25.74 32.38
N GLN A 136 11.93 25.23 32.47
CA GLN A 136 12.21 23.79 32.66
C GLN A 136 11.63 23.30 33.99
N THR A 137 11.84 24.07 35.08
CA THR A 137 11.31 23.73 36.41
C THR A 137 9.80 23.89 36.45
N GLN A 138 9.28 24.94 35.81
CA GLN A 138 7.83 25.12 35.67
C GLN A 138 7.19 23.95 34.93
N PHE A 139 7.74 23.55 33.77
CA PHE A 139 7.23 22.45 32.93
C PHE A 139 7.25 21.14 33.71
N LYS A 140 8.35 20.86 34.42
CA LYS A 140 8.47 19.66 35.25
C LYS A 140 7.42 19.62 36.36
N GLU A 141 7.30 20.67 37.16
CA GLU A 141 6.43 20.69 38.35
C GLU A 141 4.94 20.82 38.01
N LEU A 142 4.59 21.43 36.87
CA LEU A 142 3.20 21.71 36.49
C LEU A 142 2.67 20.79 35.39
N ILE A 143 3.53 20.17 34.56
CA ILE A 143 3.12 19.27 33.47
C ILE A 143 3.72 17.88 33.67
N THR A 144 5.04 17.71 33.71
CA THR A 144 5.65 16.37 33.72
C THR A 144 5.28 15.52 34.93
N GLU A 145 5.56 15.99 36.14
CA GLU A 145 5.30 15.19 37.36
C GLU A 145 3.80 14.97 37.62
N PRO A 146 2.91 15.98 37.45
CA PRO A 146 1.48 15.78 37.65
C PRO A 146 0.87 14.71 36.73
N PHE A 147 1.21 14.73 35.43
CA PHE A 147 0.72 13.73 34.49
C PHE A 147 1.41 12.37 34.62
N ARG A 148 2.63 12.31 35.17
CA ARG A 148 3.29 11.05 35.54
C ARG A 148 2.68 10.40 36.77
N ALA A 149 2.30 11.19 37.77
CA ALA A 149 1.79 10.69 39.06
C ALA A 149 0.28 10.39 39.04
N SER A 150 -0.50 11.07 38.20
CA SER A 150 -1.96 10.93 38.17
C SER A 150 -2.42 9.71 37.37
N SER A 151 -2.81 8.64 38.06
CA SER A 151 -3.37 7.42 37.41
C SER A 151 -4.70 7.64 36.68
N ASN A 152 -5.49 8.65 37.07
CA ASN A 152 -6.74 9.04 36.38
C ASN A 152 -6.52 10.16 35.33
N HIS A 153 -5.26 10.59 35.12
CA HIS A 153 -4.90 11.69 34.22
C HIS A 153 -5.84 12.91 34.28
N PHE A 154 -6.26 13.33 35.49
CA PHE A 154 -7.17 14.45 35.71
C PHE A 154 -8.53 14.35 34.98
N GLY A 155 -9.04 13.13 34.78
CA GLY A 155 -10.36 12.88 34.19
C GLY A 155 -10.42 12.99 32.67
N ILE A 156 -9.27 13.08 31.99
CA ILE A 156 -9.18 13.17 30.53
C ILE A 156 -9.45 11.80 29.91
N LYS A 157 -10.54 11.67 29.13
CA LYS A 157 -11.06 10.40 28.58
C LYS A 157 -10.59 10.06 27.14
N GLY A 158 -9.62 10.79 26.61
CA GLY A 158 -9.11 10.64 25.24
C GLY A 158 -7.85 11.47 24.99
N PRO A 159 -7.40 11.65 23.74
CA PRO A 159 -6.25 12.49 23.44
C PRO A 159 -6.55 13.97 23.78
N SER A 160 -5.56 14.63 24.39
CA SER A 160 -5.58 16.06 24.70
C SER A 160 -4.44 16.75 23.95
N VAL A 161 -4.77 17.33 22.80
CA VAL A 161 -3.80 17.92 21.87
C VAL A 161 -3.30 19.27 22.39
N ILE A 162 -1.98 19.45 22.39
CA ILE A 162 -1.28 20.71 22.65
C ILE A 162 -0.62 21.18 21.36
N ILE A 163 -1.00 22.37 20.89
CA ILE A 163 -0.48 22.97 19.66
C ILE A 163 0.49 24.10 20.02
N MET A 164 1.68 24.07 19.43
CA MET A 164 2.70 25.11 19.55
C MET A 164 3.14 25.55 18.15
N ASP A 165 2.58 26.65 17.67
CA ASP A 165 2.87 27.17 16.34
C ASP A 165 3.98 28.23 16.38
N GLY A 166 4.90 28.15 15.41
CA GLY A 166 5.95 29.14 15.22
C GLY A 166 7.06 29.09 16.26
N LEU A 167 7.57 27.91 16.62
CA LEU A 167 8.67 27.80 17.57
C LEU A 167 9.90 28.63 17.15
N ASP A 168 10.15 28.79 15.85
CA ASP A 168 11.18 29.68 15.30
C ASP A 168 10.97 31.15 15.70
N GLU A 169 9.74 31.56 16.02
CA GLU A 169 9.43 32.90 16.48
C GLU A 169 9.68 33.11 17.98
N CYS A 170 9.90 32.05 18.76
CA CYS A 170 10.28 32.14 20.17
C CYS A 170 11.67 32.77 20.34
N LYS A 171 11.84 33.60 21.36
CA LYS A 171 13.06 34.37 21.60
C LYS A 171 14.20 33.48 22.10
N GLY A 172 15.25 33.38 21.28
CA GLY A 172 16.52 32.73 21.60
C GLY A 172 16.60 31.29 21.08
N GLU A 173 17.60 31.02 20.23
CA GLU A 173 17.81 29.71 19.59
C GLU A 173 17.98 28.58 20.62
N ILE A 174 18.70 28.84 21.72
CA ILE A 174 18.87 27.89 22.83
C ILE A 174 17.50 27.54 23.45
N ALA A 175 16.65 28.53 23.69
CA ALA A 175 15.34 28.30 24.27
C ALA A 175 14.44 27.48 23.33
N GLN A 176 14.54 27.69 22.01
CA GLN A 176 13.79 26.89 21.02
C GLN A 176 14.16 25.41 21.09
N VAL A 177 15.47 25.10 21.13
CA VAL A 177 15.96 23.71 21.27
C VAL A 177 15.53 23.12 22.61
N GLU A 178 15.77 23.83 23.71
CA GLU A 178 15.43 23.35 25.06
C GLU A 178 13.93 23.08 25.24
N LEU A 179 13.05 23.91 24.65
CA LEU A 179 11.61 23.70 24.70
C LEU A 179 11.19 22.44 23.93
N ALA A 180 11.79 22.18 22.77
CA ALA A 180 11.55 20.98 21.99
C ALA A 180 12.07 19.71 22.70
N GLU A 181 13.23 19.78 23.34
CA GLU A 181 13.79 18.71 24.16
C GLU A 181 12.92 18.40 25.39
N LEU A 182 12.40 19.42 26.09
CA LEU A 182 11.47 19.22 27.22
C LEU A 182 10.23 18.42 26.80
N ILE A 183 9.68 18.71 25.62
CA ILE A 183 8.51 18.03 25.08
C ILE A 183 8.88 16.59 24.65
N HIS A 184 10.03 16.42 24.00
CA HIS A 184 10.55 15.11 23.63
C HIS A 184 10.75 14.20 24.85
N ASP A 185 11.40 14.71 25.90
CA ASP A 185 11.62 14.00 27.16
C ASP A 185 10.30 13.67 27.87
N TYR A 186 9.33 14.57 27.82
CA TYR A 186 7.99 14.31 28.36
C TYR A 186 7.33 13.12 27.67
N VAL A 187 7.29 13.11 26.33
CA VAL A 187 6.65 12.03 25.55
C VAL A 187 7.31 10.69 25.82
N ARG A 188 8.64 10.65 25.96
CA ARG A 188 9.38 9.42 26.27
C ARG A 188 9.19 8.93 27.71
N THR A 189 9.18 9.84 28.68
CA THR A 189 9.18 9.46 30.11
C THR A 189 7.80 9.38 30.73
N VAL A 190 6.76 9.84 30.02
CA VAL A 190 5.36 9.78 30.46
C VAL A 190 4.48 9.16 29.35
N PRO A 191 4.76 7.92 28.89
CA PRO A 191 4.09 7.33 27.73
C PRO A 191 2.59 7.11 27.93
N ASN A 192 2.11 7.03 29.16
CA ASN A 192 0.68 6.86 29.47
C ASN A 192 -0.12 8.18 29.49
N SER A 193 0.55 9.33 29.39
CA SER A 193 -0.11 10.64 29.37
C SER A 193 -1.09 10.77 28.19
N PRO A 194 -2.26 11.40 28.38
CA PRO A 194 -3.19 11.70 27.29
C PRO A 194 -2.73 12.87 26.41
N LEU A 195 -1.70 13.62 26.82
CA LEU A 195 -1.20 14.78 26.06
C LEU A 195 -0.49 14.36 24.78
N VAL A 196 -0.88 14.99 23.67
CA VAL A 196 -0.29 14.81 22.32
C VAL A 196 0.18 16.16 21.80
N TRP A 197 1.38 16.25 21.25
CA TRP A 197 2.03 17.52 20.91
C TRP A 197 2.14 17.73 19.40
N ILE A 198 1.72 18.92 18.93
CA ILE A 198 1.90 19.37 17.55
C ILE A 198 2.72 20.66 17.59
N ILE A 199 3.90 20.64 16.99
CA ILE A 199 4.80 21.80 16.93
C ILE A 199 4.95 22.22 15.48
N SER A 200 4.98 23.53 15.20
CA SER A 200 5.35 24.04 13.88
C SER A 200 6.54 24.99 13.96
N SER A 201 7.40 24.96 12.95
CA SER A 201 8.51 25.91 12.85
C SER A 201 8.99 26.11 11.42
N ARG A 202 9.84 27.11 11.21
CA ARG A 202 10.76 27.16 10.06
C ARG A 202 11.91 26.16 10.25
N PRO A 203 12.52 25.69 9.14
CA PRO A 203 13.73 24.89 9.18
C PRO A 203 14.95 25.77 9.49
N GLU A 204 15.05 26.29 10.72
CA GLU A 204 16.26 26.98 11.18
C GLU A 204 17.36 25.94 11.52
N PRO A 205 18.66 26.23 11.29
CA PRO A 205 19.71 25.21 11.39
C PRO A 205 19.75 24.44 12.71
N HIS A 206 19.61 25.12 13.85
CA HIS A 206 19.59 24.47 15.18
C HIS A 206 18.35 23.60 15.40
N ILE A 207 17.22 23.91 14.76
CA ILE A 207 16.02 23.07 14.78
C ILE A 207 16.21 21.85 13.88
N GLU A 208 16.77 22.04 12.67
CA GLU A 208 17.08 20.92 11.76
C GLU A 208 18.09 19.95 12.39
N ASP A 209 19.12 20.47 13.05
CA ASP A 209 20.12 19.68 13.77
C ASP A 209 19.47 18.85 14.89
N LEU A 210 18.51 19.43 15.64
CA LEU A 210 17.74 18.71 16.66
C LEU A 210 16.88 17.60 16.05
N LEU A 211 16.11 17.90 14.99
CA LEU A 211 15.24 16.93 14.31
C LEU A 211 16.04 15.82 13.59
N ALA A 212 17.30 16.08 13.23
CA ALA A 212 18.18 15.09 12.63
C ALA A 212 18.65 14.01 13.64
N GLN A 213 18.59 14.29 14.95
CA GLN A 213 19.05 13.37 15.98
C GLN A 213 18.23 12.07 15.97
N PRO A 214 18.88 10.88 16.02
CA PRO A 214 18.19 9.59 15.97
C PRO A 214 17.14 9.42 17.06
N ASP A 215 17.44 9.83 18.30
CA ASP A 215 16.51 9.71 19.43
C ASP A 215 15.25 10.56 19.23
N PHE A 216 15.39 11.74 18.62
CA PHE A 216 14.29 12.63 18.31
C PHE A 216 13.38 12.06 17.23
N LYS A 217 13.97 11.48 16.16
CA LYS A 217 13.22 10.85 15.04
C LYS A 217 12.35 9.67 15.46
N VAL A 218 12.74 8.94 16.51
CA VAL A 218 11.95 7.80 17.01
C VAL A 218 10.64 8.27 17.65
N ALA A 219 10.65 9.40 18.37
CA ALA A 219 9.48 9.88 19.11
C ALA A 219 8.64 10.93 18.36
N CYS A 220 9.18 11.55 17.31
CA CYS A 220 8.57 12.68 16.60
C CYS A 220 8.36 12.39 15.11
N ILE A 221 7.10 12.47 14.65
CA ILE A 221 6.76 12.48 13.22
C ILE A 221 7.10 13.86 12.65
N CYS A 222 7.73 13.94 11.47
CA CYS A 222 8.07 15.21 10.84
C CYS A 222 7.39 15.36 9.47
N GLU A 223 6.57 16.39 9.30
CA GLU A 223 5.88 16.76 8.05
C GLU A 223 6.47 18.07 7.51
N ALA A 224 6.95 18.08 6.27
CA ALA A 224 7.55 19.25 5.62
C ALA A 224 6.58 19.91 4.61
N LEU A 225 6.36 21.22 4.75
CA LEU A 225 5.56 22.05 3.85
C LEU A 225 6.48 22.91 2.96
N SER A 226 6.35 22.79 1.64
CA SER A 226 7.05 23.66 0.68
C SER A 226 6.13 24.75 0.10
N ILE A 227 6.73 25.87 -0.34
CA ILE A 227 6.01 27.00 -0.98
C ILE A 227 5.37 26.55 -2.31
N ASP A 228 5.95 25.54 -2.96
CA ASP A 228 5.49 24.95 -4.23
C ASP A 228 4.09 24.32 -4.17
N ASN A 229 3.54 24.05 -2.97
CA ASN A 229 2.22 23.45 -2.80
C ASN A 229 1.05 24.45 -2.92
N ILE A 230 1.30 25.77 -2.95
CA ILE A 230 0.23 26.79 -2.96
C ILE A 230 0.12 27.49 -4.33
N GLU A 231 1.21 27.61 -5.11
CA GLU A 231 1.21 28.35 -6.38
C GLU A 231 1.18 27.47 -7.66
N ASN A 232 1.46 26.16 -7.58
CA ASN A 232 1.52 25.27 -8.75
C ASN A 232 0.16 24.86 -9.37
N ARG A 233 -0.90 25.63 -9.17
CA ARG A 233 -2.18 25.45 -9.90
C ARG A 233 -2.60 26.65 -10.76
N GLN A 234 -1.82 27.72 -10.81
CA GLN A 234 -2.06 28.83 -11.73
C GLN A 234 -0.74 29.22 -12.41
N VAL A 235 -0.77 29.26 -13.74
CA VAL A 235 0.31 29.71 -14.64
C VAL A 235 1.28 28.62 -15.10
N GLU A 236 0.83 27.86 -16.10
CA GLU A 236 1.69 27.47 -17.22
C GLU A 236 2.37 28.72 -17.81
N ALA A 237 3.68 28.92 -17.57
CA ALA A 237 4.61 29.56 -18.51
C ALA A 237 6.07 29.56 -17.99
N GLN A 238 6.90 28.71 -18.62
CA GLN A 238 8.31 28.96 -18.97
C GLN A 238 9.43 28.86 -17.90
N THR A 239 10.02 27.65 -17.86
CA THR A 239 11.47 27.30 -17.77
C THR A 239 12.23 27.27 -16.42
N PRO A 240 13.23 26.36 -16.29
CA PRO A 240 13.35 25.44 -15.15
C PRO A 240 14.71 25.49 -14.40
N ASN A 241 14.76 24.96 -13.17
CA ASN A 241 15.81 24.02 -12.71
C ASN A 241 15.78 23.83 -11.18
N SER A 242 15.05 22.82 -10.72
CA SER A 242 15.52 21.86 -9.71
C SER A 242 14.52 20.70 -9.71
N SER A 243 15.01 19.48 -9.91
CA SER A 243 14.16 18.29 -9.95
C SER A 243 13.68 17.94 -8.53
N PRO A 244 12.37 17.81 -8.28
CA PRO A 244 11.83 17.43 -6.96
C PRO A 244 12.26 16.01 -6.56
N SER A 245 12.35 15.76 -5.26
CA SER A 245 12.57 14.41 -4.72
C SER A 245 11.40 13.50 -5.09
N PRO A 246 11.64 12.24 -5.50
CA PRO A 246 10.58 11.35 -5.97
C PRO A 246 9.67 10.93 -4.82
N THR A 247 8.37 11.17 -4.99
CA THR A 247 7.31 10.66 -4.11
C THR A 247 6.67 9.42 -4.73
N PRO A 248 6.03 8.52 -3.95
CA PRO A 248 5.34 7.35 -4.49
C PRO A 248 4.31 7.72 -5.58
N ARG A 249 3.55 8.80 -5.37
CA ARG A 249 2.57 9.31 -6.35
C ARG A 249 3.22 9.80 -7.65
N TYR A 250 4.34 10.53 -7.55
CA TYR A 250 5.11 10.95 -8.73
C TYR A 250 5.66 9.74 -9.52
N LEU A 251 6.15 8.73 -8.80
CA LEU A 251 6.65 7.50 -9.41
C LEU A 251 5.53 6.66 -10.02
N LEU A 252 4.32 6.69 -9.47
CA LEU A 252 3.14 6.06 -10.08
C LEU A 252 2.76 6.72 -11.40
N GLU A 253 2.82 8.05 -11.50
CA GLU A 253 2.59 8.78 -12.76
C GLU A 253 3.67 8.46 -13.81
N LEU A 254 4.95 8.45 -13.41
CA LEU A 254 6.05 7.99 -14.27
C LEU A 254 5.85 6.55 -14.73
N LEU A 255 5.50 5.66 -13.80
CA LEU A 255 5.26 4.25 -14.06
C LEU A 255 4.11 4.09 -15.05
N SER A 256 3.00 4.81 -14.90
CA SER A 256 1.90 4.80 -15.88
C SER A 256 2.40 5.11 -17.30
N GLY A 257 3.21 6.16 -17.46
CA GLY A 257 3.81 6.51 -18.74
C GLY A 257 4.74 5.43 -19.29
N VAL A 258 5.51 4.76 -18.42
CA VAL A 258 6.36 3.60 -18.79
C VAL A 258 5.51 2.41 -19.21
N LEU A 259 4.42 2.14 -18.49
CA LEU A 259 3.52 1.01 -18.72
C LEU A 259 2.73 1.11 -20.04
N GLN A 260 2.54 2.32 -20.56
CA GLN A 260 1.92 2.53 -21.87
C GLN A 260 2.84 2.13 -23.05
N ASN A 261 4.16 2.00 -22.84
CA ASN A 261 5.12 1.61 -23.87
C ASN A 261 5.55 0.14 -23.73
N ALA A 262 5.31 -0.68 -24.75
CA ALA A 262 5.60 -2.12 -24.72
C ALA A 262 7.09 -2.46 -24.54
N GLU A 263 8.00 -1.71 -25.17
CA GLU A 263 9.45 -1.94 -25.06
C GLU A 263 9.94 -1.58 -23.66
N ARG A 264 9.51 -0.43 -23.13
CA ARG A 264 9.90 0.01 -21.77
C ARG A 264 9.35 -0.92 -20.70
N ARG A 265 8.11 -1.38 -20.83
CA ARG A 265 7.56 -2.43 -19.96
C ARG A 265 8.41 -3.69 -19.97
N ASN A 266 8.78 -4.17 -21.16
CA ASN A 266 9.59 -5.37 -21.29
C ASN A 266 10.99 -5.17 -20.70
N ALA A 267 11.55 -3.96 -20.77
CA ALA A 267 12.82 -3.62 -20.13
C ALA A 267 12.74 -3.73 -18.60
N LEU A 268 11.68 -3.21 -17.96
CA LEU A 268 11.47 -3.36 -16.52
C LEU A 268 11.43 -4.83 -16.11
N THR A 269 10.81 -5.70 -16.91
CA THR A 269 10.70 -7.14 -16.58
C THR A 269 12.01 -7.92 -16.71
N ARG A 270 13.07 -7.32 -17.26
CA ARG A 270 14.41 -7.92 -17.38
C ARG A 270 15.37 -7.45 -16.30
N LEU A 271 14.91 -6.62 -15.35
CA LEU A 271 15.74 -6.24 -14.22
C LEU A 271 16.07 -7.48 -13.39
N GLU A 272 17.29 -7.48 -12.83
CA GLU A 272 17.80 -8.55 -11.98
C GLU A 272 18.40 -7.98 -10.68
N GLY A 273 18.64 -8.85 -9.70
CA GLY A 273 19.33 -8.48 -8.46
C GLY A 273 18.59 -7.42 -7.64
N GLN A 274 19.33 -6.45 -7.09
CA GLN A 274 18.80 -5.45 -6.17
C GLN A 274 17.80 -4.48 -6.82
N ASP A 275 18.00 -4.14 -8.09
CA ASP A 275 17.08 -3.24 -8.82
C ASP A 275 15.72 -3.91 -9.05
N ALA A 276 15.72 -5.20 -9.40
CA ALA A 276 14.50 -5.98 -9.49
C ALA A 276 13.78 -6.09 -8.14
N GLN A 277 14.53 -6.33 -7.05
CA GLN A 277 13.96 -6.42 -5.71
C GLN A 277 13.29 -5.11 -5.30
N GLN A 278 13.99 -3.98 -5.44
CA GLN A 278 13.47 -2.66 -5.08
C GLN A 278 12.20 -2.32 -5.88
N LEU A 279 12.18 -2.63 -7.18
CA LEU A 279 10.99 -2.40 -8.00
C LEU A 279 9.84 -3.35 -7.65
N ILE A 280 10.11 -4.62 -7.31
CA ILE A 280 9.10 -5.56 -6.83
C ILE A 280 8.44 -5.06 -5.55
N ASP A 281 9.25 -4.63 -4.57
CA ASP A 281 8.74 -4.13 -3.29
C ASP A 281 7.96 -2.83 -3.47
N PHE A 282 8.45 -1.92 -4.33
CA PHE A 282 7.73 -0.71 -4.71
C PHE A 282 6.37 -1.03 -5.36
N LEU A 283 6.37 -1.83 -6.42
CA LEU A 283 5.13 -2.19 -7.15
C LEU A 283 4.13 -2.90 -6.24
N HIS A 284 4.59 -3.74 -5.31
CA HIS A 284 3.71 -4.38 -4.32
C HIS A 284 3.15 -3.37 -3.31
N SER A 285 3.97 -2.42 -2.83
CA SER A 285 3.56 -1.41 -1.85
C SER A 285 2.50 -0.44 -2.36
N VAL A 286 2.50 -0.13 -3.66
CA VAL A 286 1.56 0.84 -4.26
C VAL A 286 0.25 0.21 -4.73
N LEU A 287 0.20 -1.12 -4.91
CA LEU A 287 -1.02 -1.80 -5.39
C LEU A 287 -2.27 -1.61 -4.51
N PRO A 288 -2.16 -1.56 -3.16
CA PRO A 288 -3.29 -1.22 -2.29
C PRO A 288 -3.77 0.23 -2.42
N GLU A 289 -2.87 1.16 -2.77
CA GLU A 289 -3.19 2.59 -2.93
C GLU A 289 -3.94 2.87 -4.25
N LEU A 290 -3.75 2.03 -5.26
CA LEU A 290 -4.45 2.09 -6.54
C LEU A 290 -5.90 1.62 -6.38
N GLY A 291 -6.79 2.56 -6.04
CA GLY A 291 -8.22 2.33 -5.87
C GLY A 291 -8.93 1.93 -7.18
N SER A 292 -10.24 1.67 -7.07
CA SER A 292 -11.09 1.27 -8.20
C SER A 292 -11.22 2.31 -9.32
N ALA A 293 -10.90 3.59 -9.06
CA ALA A 293 -10.93 4.65 -10.06
C ALA A 293 -9.72 4.61 -11.04
N GLU A 294 -8.61 3.97 -10.65
CA GLU A 294 -7.40 3.83 -11.46
C GLU A 294 -7.22 2.38 -11.95
N PHE A 295 -8.35 1.77 -12.31
CA PHE A 295 -8.50 0.35 -12.54
C PHE A 295 -7.51 -0.25 -13.55
N GLU A 296 -7.38 0.36 -14.74
CA GLU A 296 -6.45 -0.08 -15.78
C GLU A 296 -4.99 -0.02 -15.30
N HIS A 297 -4.63 1.02 -14.55
CA HIS A 297 -3.29 1.18 -14.00
C HIS A 297 -2.97 0.07 -13.00
N ARG A 298 -3.91 -0.25 -12.11
CA ARG A 298 -3.76 -1.34 -11.14
C ARG A 298 -3.45 -2.68 -11.82
N ASN A 299 -4.18 -3.03 -12.87
CA ASN A 299 -3.95 -4.29 -13.59
C ASN A 299 -2.59 -4.29 -14.30
N HIS A 300 -2.16 -3.17 -14.89
CA HIS A 300 -0.83 -3.06 -15.50
C HIS A 300 0.30 -3.18 -14.48
N VAL A 301 0.16 -2.57 -13.30
CA VAL A 301 1.11 -2.70 -12.19
C VAL A 301 1.20 -4.14 -11.71
N LEU A 302 0.06 -4.79 -11.49
CA LEU A 302 0.01 -6.19 -11.04
C LEU A 302 0.63 -7.16 -12.07
N VAL A 303 0.35 -6.98 -13.35
CA VAL A 303 0.95 -7.78 -14.43
C VAL A 303 2.46 -7.56 -14.51
N THR A 304 2.91 -6.32 -14.35
CA THR A 304 4.35 -5.97 -14.38
C THR A 304 5.08 -6.57 -13.18
N LEU A 305 4.52 -6.42 -11.97
CA LEU A 305 5.02 -7.04 -10.75
C LEU A 305 5.15 -8.55 -10.91
N TYR A 306 4.11 -9.21 -11.41
CA TYR A 306 4.13 -10.65 -11.65
C TYR A 306 5.25 -11.05 -12.60
N ARG A 307 5.36 -10.39 -13.76
CA ARG A 307 6.39 -10.73 -14.75
C ARG A 307 7.79 -10.50 -14.20
N LEU A 308 8.01 -9.37 -13.54
CA LEU A 308 9.30 -9.07 -12.93
C LEU A 308 9.67 -10.12 -11.87
N ALA A 309 8.75 -10.46 -10.96
CA ALA A 309 8.96 -11.52 -9.97
C ALA A 309 9.21 -12.89 -10.60
N LYS A 310 8.52 -13.19 -11.71
CA LYS A 310 8.66 -14.44 -12.46
C LYS A 310 10.04 -14.56 -13.13
N GLU A 311 10.48 -13.52 -13.85
CA GLU A 311 11.74 -13.54 -14.61
C GLU A 311 12.95 -13.40 -13.67
N SER A 312 12.87 -12.55 -12.64
CA SER A 312 13.95 -12.39 -11.64
C SER A 312 13.98 -13.50 -10.58
N GLN A 313 12.93 -14.31 -10.49
CA GLN A 313 12.71 -15.30 -9.41
C GLN A 313 12.66 -14.69 -7.99
N LEU A 314 12.43 -13.38 -7.89
CA LEU A 314 12.28 -12.64 -6.64
C LEU A 314 10.80 -12.48 -6.28
N TYR A 315 10.55 -11.94 -5.09
CA TYR A 315 9.22 -11.76 -4.55
C TYR A 315 9.17 -10.58 -3.57
N PRO A 316 7.98 -10.02 -3.29
CA PRO A 316 7.83 -8.96 -2.30
C PRO A 316 8.34 -9.42 -0.94
N GLN A 317 9.32 -8.70 -0.40
CA GLN A 317 9.97 -9.04 0.86
C GLN A 317 9.02 -8.95 2.05
N CYS A 318 7.98 -8.11 1.96
CA CYS A 318 6.95 -7.95 2.99
C CYS A 318 6.10 -9.21 3.18
N CYS A 319 6.15 -10.14 2.22
CA CYS A 319 5.47 -11.43 2.29
C CYS A 319 6.33 -12.50 2.99
N LEU A 320 7.62 -12.26 3.27
CA LEU A 320 8.48 -13.24 3.91
C LEU A 320 8.27 -13.25 5.44
N LEU A 321 7.86 -14.39 5.97
CA LEU A 321 7.75 -14.63 7.41
C LEU A 321 9.09 -15.19 7.93
N LYS A 322 9.69 -14.48 8.88
CA LYS A 322 10.84 -14.95 9.66
C LYS A 322 10.33 -15.73 10.89
N ASP A 323 11.17 -16.51 11.53
CA ASP A 323 10.88 -17.25 12.79
C ASP A 323 9.87 -18.41 12.74
N VAL A 324 9.50 -18.90 11.56
CA VAL A 324 8.78 -20.17 11.45
C VAL A 324 9.77 -21.36 11.54
N VAL A 325 10.36 -21.55 12.73
CA VAL A 325 11.30 -22.64 13.04
C VAL A 325 10.56 -23.80 13.72
N PHE A 326 10.88 -25.04 13.34
CA PHE A 326 10.21 -26.24 13.84
C PHE A 326 11.20 -27.16 14.55
N GLU A 327 10.87 -27.59 15.77
CA GLU A 327 11.68 -28.57 16.51
C GLU A 327 11.74 -29.94 15.83
N ARG A 328 10.71 -30.29 15.05
CA ARG A 328 10.63 -31.51 14.22
C ARG A 328 9.83 -31.24 12.95
N ARG A 329 10.21 -31.89 11.84
CA ARG A 329 9.48 -31.78 10.57
C ARG A 329 8.01 -32.19 10.77
N PRO A 330 7.03 -31.31 10.49
CA PRO A 330 5.63 -31.67 10.64
C PRO A 330 5.28 -32.82 9.70
N VAL A 331 4.35 -33.69 10.12
CA VAL A 331 3.85 -34.77 9.26
C VAL A 331 2.79 -34.17 8.33
N ALA A 332 2.90 -34.43 7.03
CA ALA A 332 1.91 -33.98 6.06
C ALA A 332 0.53 -34.50 6.47
N THR A 333 -0.41 -33.59 6.70
CA THR A 333 -1.80 -33.90 7.06
C THR A 333 -2.61 -34.25 5.82
N ASP A 334 -2.23 -33.68 4.67
CA ASP A 334 -2.73 -34.05 3.36
C ASP A 334 -1.59 -33.96 2.33
N SER A 335 -1.61 -34.90 1.38
CA SER A 335 -0.62 -35.06 0.34
C SER A 335 -1.34 -35.04 -1.01
N GLY A 336 -1.76 -33.85 -1.43
CA GLY A 336 -2.38 -33.64 -2.73
C GLY A 336 -1.44 -33.92 -3.92
N GLY A 337 -1.92 -33.66 -5.14
CA GLY A 337 -1.19 -33.94 -6.38
C GLY A 337 0.12 -33.15 -6.55
N PHE A 338 0.21 -31.93 -5.99
CA PHE A 338 1.32 -31.00 -6.25
C PHE A 338 1.95 -30.39 -4.99
N CYS A 339 1.32 -30.53 -3.82
CA CYS A 339 1.76 -29.91 -2.57
C CYS A 339 1.53 -30.83 -1.38
N ASP A 340 2.37 -30.67 -0.36
CA ASP A 340 2.16 -31.22 0.98
C ASP A 340 1.56 -30.13 1.88
N VAL A 341 0.54 -30.49 2.64
CA VAL A 341 -0.12 -29.58 3.58
C VAL A 341 0.25 -29.99 5.00
N TYR A 342 0.83 -29.06 5.74
CA TYR A 342 1.23 -29.24 7.12
C TYR A 342 0.36 -28.40 8.04
N ARG A 343 -0.12 -29.02 9.12
CA ARG A 343 -0.78 -28.34 10.24
C ARG A 343 0.24 -28.05 11.32
N ILE A 344 0.33 -26.80 11.76
CA ILE A 344 1.27 -26.39 12.81
C ILE A 344 0.58 -25.51 13.85
N LEU A 345 1.15 -25.43 15.06
CA LEU A 345 0.77 -24.48 16.10
C LEU A 345 1.92 -23.49 16.28
N HIS A 346 1.66 -22.20 16.08
CA HIS A 346 2.66 -21.14 16.25
C HIS A 346 2.01 -19.94 16.91
N GLY A 347 2.63 -19.37 17.96
CA GLY A 347 2.05 -18.25 18.71
C GLY A 347 0.66 -18.53 19.30
N GLY A 348 0.32 -19.80 19.58
CA GLY A 348 -1.02 -20.20 20.04
C GLY A 348 -2.07 -20.33 18.93
N GLN A 349 -1.72 -20.08 17.66
CA GLN A 349 -2.62 -20.18 16.52
C GLN A 349 -2.30 -21.38 15.63
N LEU A 350 -3.34 -22.05 15.14
CA LEU A 350 -3.19 -23.13 14.17
C LEU A 350 -3.03 -22.58 12.76
N LEU A 351 -1.97 -23.00 12.07
CA LEU A 351 -1.63 -22.57 10.73
C LEU A 351 -1.56 -23.75 9.75
N CYS A 352 -1.80 -23.42 8.50
CA CYS A 352 -1.66 -24.29 7.35
C CYS A 352 -0.42 -23.85 6.54
N LEU A 353 0.52 -24.77 6.36
CA LEU A 353 1.69 -24.61 5.50
C LEU A 353 1.50 -25.47 4.26
N ARG A 354 1.33 -24.82 3.10
CA ARG A 354 1.30 -25.48 1.80
C ARG A 354 2.71 -25.48 1.22
N ALA A 355 3.41 -26.61 1.34
CA ALA A 355 4.74 -26.78 0.78
C ALA A 355 4.68 -27.37 -0.61
N VAL A 356 5.46 -26.81 -1.54
CA VAL A 356 5.55 -27.33 -2.90
C VAL A 356 6.51 -28.52 -2.93
N ARG A 357 6.09 -29.62 -3.56
CA ARG A 357 7.01 -30.72 -3.90
C ARG A 357 7.79 -30.31 -5.13
N VAL A 358 9.08 -30.07 -4.98
CA VAL A 358 9.95 -29.66 -6.09
C VAL A 358 10.88 -30.82 -6.44
N HIS A 359 10.65 -31.45 -7.59
CA HIS A 359 11.67 -32.25 -8.26
C HIS A 359 12.69 -31.31 -8.92
N GLU A 360 13.98 -31.68 -8.92
CA GLU A 360 15.06 -30.79 -9.39
C GLU A 360 14.85 -30.29 -10.82
N ASP A 361 14.29 -31.14 -11.69
CA ASP A 361 14.07 -30.84 -13.11
C ASP A 361 12.88 -29.89 -13.38
N GLU A 362 11.99 -29.68 -12.40
CA GLU A 362 10.77 -28.86 -12.57
C GLU A 362 10.79 -27.57 -11.74
N ARG A 363 11.87 -27.34 -11.00
CA ARG A 363 12.05 -26.22 -10.05
C ARG A 363 11.65 -24.86 -10.65
N ASP A 364 12.18 -24.52 -11.83
CA ASP A 364 11.91 -23.21 -12.44
C ASP A 364 10.45 -23.03 -12.85
N ARG A 365 9.80 -24.09 -13.36
CA ARG A 365 8.38 -24.03 -13.73
C ARG A 365 7.50 -23.83 -12.49
N PHE A 366 7.82 -24.53 -11.41
CA PHE A 366 7.08 -24.43 -10.15
C PHE A 366 7.30 -23.10 -9.46
N LEU A 367 8.54 -22.59 -9.36
CA LEU A 367 8.82 -21.26 -8.80
C LEU A 367 8.01 -20.17 -9.51
N ARG A 368 7.86 -20.27 -10.84
CA ARG A 368 7.04 -19.32 -11.63
C ARG A 368 5.55 -19.37 -11.28
N SER A 369 4.96 -20.56 -11.15
CA SER A 369 3.56 -20.72 -10.74
C SER A 369 3.34 -20.31 -9.27
N TYR A 370 4.36 -20.50 -8.44
CA TYR A 370 4.33 -20.20 -7.02
C TYR A 370 4.38 -18.70 -6.72
N SER A 371 5.24 -17.94 -7.42
CA SER A 371 5.27 -16.47 -7.31
C SER A 371 3.96 -15.84 -7.76
N LYS A 372 3.30 -16.43 -8.77
CA LYS A 372 1.97 -15.98 -9.25
C LYS A 372 0.92 -16.05 -8.15
N GLU A 373 0.74 -17.24 -7.58
CA GLU A 373 -0.28 -17.51 -6.56
C GLU A 373 -0.06 -16.60 -5.36
N MET A 374 1.17 -16.51 -4.88
CA MET A 374 1.54 -15.68 -3.75
C MET A 374 1.29 -14.18 -4.00
N ILE A 375 1.72 -13.63 -5.14
CA ILE A 375 1.49 -12.21 -5.46
C ILE A 375 0.00 -11.92 -5.53
N LEU A 376 -0.77 -12.71 -6.29
CA LEU A 376 -2.20 -12.49 -6.44
C LEU A 376 -2.93 -12.64 -5.10
N TRP A 377 -2.65 -13.71 -4.34
CA TRP A 377 -3.29 -13.98 -3.06
C TRP A 377 -2.98 -12.91 -2.01
N SER A 378 -1.76 -12.33 -2.02
CA SER A 378 -1.40 -11.21 -1.15
C SER A 378 -2.23 -9.94 -1.36
N GLN A 379 -2.93 -9.82 -2.49
CA GLN A 379 -3.77 -8.66 -2.85
C GLN A 379 -5.26 -8.88 -2.52
N LEU A 380 -5.61 -10.05 -1.95
CA LEU A 380 -6.98 -10.42 -1.67
C LEU A 380 -7.32 -10.31 -0.19
N GLU A 381 -8.30 -9.47 0.10
CA GLU A 381 -8.81 -9.27 1.45
C GLU A 381 -10.33 -9.22 1.45
N HIS A 382 -10.95 -10.30 1.93
CA HIS A 382 -12.39 -10.43 2.06
C HIS A 382 -12.74 -11.56 3.06
N PRO A 383 -13.86 -11.52 3.79
CA PRO A 383 -14.25 -12.57 4.73
C PRO A 383 -14.43 -13.95 4.09
N ASN A 384 -14.92 -13.99 2.84
CA ASN A 384 -15.14 -15.23 2.09
C ASN A 384 -13.96 -15.60 1.17
N ILE A 385 -12.77 -15.07 1.45
CA ILE A 385 -11.51 -15.43 0.78
C ILE A 385 -10.53 -15.91 1.83
N LEU A 386 -9.88 -17.06 1.58
CA LEU A 386 -8.89 -17.64 2.49
C LEU A 386 -7.80 -16.59 2.81
N PRO A 387 -7.50 -16.29 4.08
CA PRO A 387 -6.43 -15.36 4.42
C PRO A 387 -5.05 -15.84 3.96
N PHE A 388 -4.27 -14.94 3.39
CA PHE A 388 -2.83 -15.13 3.16
C PHE A 388 -2.04 -14.48 4.28
N TYR A 389 -1.15 -15.23 4.94
CA TYR A 389 -0.26 -14.69 5.97
C TYR A 389 1.12 -14.37 5.43
N GLY A 390 1.62 -15.15 4.48
CA GLY A 390 2.94 -14.93 3.91
C GLY A 390 3.58 -16.21 3.39
N LYS A 391 4.88 -16.14 3.17
CA LYS A 391 5.74 -17.20 2.70
C LYS A 391 6.80 -17.49 3.76
N CYS A 392 7.10 -18.75 4.01
CA CYS A 392 8.23 -19.15 4.84
C CYS A 392 9.04 -20.26 4.15
N TYR A 393 10.18 -20.62 4.74
CA TYR A 393 10.99 -21.76 4.31
C TYR A 393 10.99 -22.83 5.39
N LEU A 394 10.56 -24.04 5.03
CA LEU A 394 10.81 -25.23 5.83
C LEU A 394 12.24 -25.67 5.63
N VAL A 395 13.08 -25.55 6.66
CA VAL A 395 14.46 -26.04 6.63
C VAL A 395 14.51 -27.43 7.26
N ASP A 396 15.03 -28.40 6.51
CA ASP A 396 15.38 -29.73 7.03
C ASP A 396 16.85 -29.75 7.39
N GLU A 397 17.17 -29.63 8.69
CA GLU A 397 18.54 -29.64 9.21
C GLU A 397 19.31 -30.91 8.84
N SER A 398 18.61 -32.02 8.57
CA SER A 398 19.24 -33.30 8.24
C SER A 398 19.65 -33.42 6.78
N SER A 399 19.02 -32.66 5.88
CA SER A 399 19.26 -32.75 4.43
C SER A 399 19.76 -31.46 3.78
N SER A 400 19.88 -30.37 4.55
CA SER A 400 20.17 -29.01 4.07
C SER A 400 19.21 -28.56 2.95
N LYS A 401 18.05 -29.21 2.83
CA LYS A 401 17.02 -28.86 1.85
C LYS A 401 16.05 -27.86 2.48
N TRP A 402 15.68 -26.88 1.69
CA TRP A 402 14.67 -25.90 2.03
C TRP A 402 13.46 -26.08 1.11
N GLN A 403 12.24 -26.05 1.68
CA GLN A 403 10.99 -26.05 0.93
C GLN A 403 10.25 -24.73 1.17
N ALA A 404 9.94 -24.02 0.08
CA ALA A 404 9.10 -22.83 0.17
C ALA A 404 7.66 -23.25 0.52
N CYS A 405 7.06 -22.52 1.47
CA CYS A 405 5.70 -22.75 1.95
C CYS A 405 4.87 -21.47 1.92
N LEU A 406 3.62 -21.58 1.48
CA LEU A 406 2.62 -20.52 1.65
C LEU A 406 1.87 -20.76 2.95
N VAL A 407 1.64 -19.69 3.70
CA VAL A 407 1.09 -19.73 5.05
C VAL A 407 -0.29 -19.09 5.06
N SER A 408 -1.23 -19.80 5.66
CA SER A 408 -2.62 -19.39 5.86
C SER A 408 -3.13 -19.95 7.19
N PRO A 409 -4.29 -19.51 7.72
CA PRO A 409 -4.86 -20.15 8.90
C PRO A 409 -5.30 -21.58 8.60
N TRP A 410 -5.22 -22.43 9.61
CA TRP A 410 -5.77 -23.78 9.51
C TRP A 410 -7.30 -23.75 9.51
N MET A 411 -7.91 -24.33 8.49
CA MET A 411 -9.36 -24.46 8.37
C MET A 411 -9.83 -25.78 8.99
N GLU A 412 -10.30 -25.72 10.24
CA GLU A 412 -10.63 -26.89 11.08
C GLU A 412 -11.69 -27.80 10.46
N ASN A 413 -12.65 -27.21 9.75
CA ASN A 413 -13.75 -27.91 9.11
C ASN A 413 -13.40 -28.45 7.72
N GLY A 414 -12.16 -28.27 7.26
CA GLY A 414 -11.69 -28.76 5.96
C GLY A 414 -12.39 -28.09 4.78
N ASN A 415 -12.51 -28.83 3.67
CA ASN A 415 -13.26 -28.35 2.49
C ASN A 415 -14.77 -28.57 2.64
N ILE A 416 -15.55 -27.79 1.90
CA ILE A 416 -17.02 -27.75 2.00
C ILE A 416 -17.66 -29.11 1.71
N VAL A 417 -17.08 -29.92 0.82
CA VAL A 417 -17.59 -31.24 0.46
C VAL A 417 -17.49 -32.20 1.64
N LYS A 418 -16.33 -32.23 2.31
CA LYS A 418 -16.14 -33.04 3.52
C LYS A 418 -17.00 -32.52 4.66
N TYR A 419 -17.01 -31.20 4.86
CA TYR A 419 -17.78 -30.55 5.91
C TYR A 419 -19.27 -30.91 5.86
N LEU A 420 -19.88 -30.81 4.68
CA LEU A 420 -21.31 -31.12 4.50
C LEU A 420 -21.62 -32.60 4.62
N LYS A 421 -20.70 -33.50 4.21
CA LYS A 421 -20.84 -34.95 4.45
C LYS A 421 -20.86 -35.28 5.94
N ASP A 422 -20.03 -34.61 6.72
CA ASP A 422 -19.93 -34.80 8.17
C ASP A 422 -21.05 -34.07 8.93
N ASN A 423 -21.77 -33.12 8.29
CA ASN A 423 -22.78 -32.25 8.90
C ASN A 423 -24.06 -32.13 8.06
N LEU A 424 -24.76 -33.24 7.82
CA LEU A 424 -25.93 -33.29 6.94
C LEU A 424 -27.09 -32.35 7.31
N SER A 425 -27.18 -31.93 8.58
CA SER A 425 -28.22 -31.03 9.09
C SER A 425 -27.86 -29.54 8.97
N ARG A 426 -26.67 -29.18 8.48
CA ARG A 426 -26.27 -27.78 8.33
C ARG A 426 -27.07 -27.12 7.20
N PRO A 427 -27.58 -25.89 7.40
CA PRO A 427 -28.21 -25.14 6.33
C PRO A 427 -27.18 -24.82 5.24
N ARG A 428 -27.56 -25.06 3.99
CA ARG A 428 -26.68 -24.95 2.81
C ARG A 428 -26.62 -23.53 2.26
N LYS A 429 -27.74 -22.80 2.32
CA LYS A 429 -27.88 -21.43 1.79
C LYS A 429 -26.80 -20.45 2.30
N PRO A 430 -26.47 -20.39 3.61
CA PRO A 430 -25.41 -19.49 4.08
C PRO A 430 -24.05 -19.73 3.42
N LEU A 431 -23.69 -20.99 3.17
CA LEU A 431 -22.43 -21.35 2.51
C LEU A 431 -22.45 -20.98 1.01
N ILE A 432 -23.62 -21.13 0.36
CA ILE A 432 -23.85 -20.70 -1.02
C ILE A 432 -23.68 -19.18 -1.14
N CYS A 433 -24.30 -18.41 -0.24
CA CYS A 433 -24.16 -16.95 -0.19
C CYS A 433 -22.69 -16.53 0.05
N ASP A 434 -21.98 -17.22 0.94
CA ASP A 434 -20.57 -16.98 1.20
C ASP A 434 -19.70 -17.19 -0.05
N VAL A 435 -19.92 -18.28 -0.79
CA VAL A 435 -19.23 -18.57 -2.06
C VAL A 435 -19.52 -17.49 -3.09
N ALA A 436 -20.78 -17.08 -3.24
CA ALA A 436 -21.19 -16.04 -4.19
C ALA A 436 -20.53 -14.69 -3.87
N ARG A 437 -20.51 -14.28 -2.59
CA ARG A 437 -19.86 -13.04 -2.13
C ARG A 437 -18.34 -13.08 -2.32
N GLY A 438 -17.71 -14.22 -2.04
CA GLY A 438 -16.29 -14.42 -2.32
C GLY A 438 -15.96 -14.26 -3.81
N LEU A 439 -16.77 -14.84 -4.69
CA LEU A 439 -16.54 -14.72 -6.14
C LEU A 439 -16.85 -13.31 -6.65
N GLN A 440 -17.90 -12.67 -6.15
CA GLN A 440 -18.23 -11.28 -6.48
C GLN A 440 -17.03 -10.36 -6.21
N TYR A 441 -16.40 -10.51 -5.04
CA TYR A 441 -15.20 -9.75 -4.68
C TYR A 441 -14.06 -9.96 -5.69
N LEU A 442 -13.80 -11.20 -6.12
CA LEU A 442 -12.77 -11.47 -7.15
C LEU A 442 -13.13 -10.82 -8.48
N HIS A 443 -14.37 -10.97 -8.94
CA HIS A 443 -14.86 -10.42 -10.21
C HIS A 443 -14.87 -8.89 -10.24
N GLN A 444 -15.11 -8.23 -9.11
CA GLN A 444 -15.00 -6.77 -8.97
C GLN A 444 -13.54 -6.28 -9.07
N LYS A 445 -12.57 -7.16 -8.82
CA LYS A 445 -11.12 -6.89 -9.00
C LYS A 445 -10.57 -7.38 -10.35
N ASP A 446 -11.44 -7.75 -11.31
CA ASP A 446 -11.11 -8.45 -12.58
C ASP A 446 -10.25 -9.70 -12.43
N ILE A 447 -10.41 -10.40 -11.31
CA ILE A 447 -9.75 -11.68 -11.07
C ILE A 447 -10.76 -12.79 -11.39
N VAL A 448 -10.38 -13.62 -12.35
CA VAL A 448 -11.05 -14.89 -12.66
C VAL A 448 -10.41 -15.97 -11.81
N HIS A 449 -11.20 -16.77 -11.10
CA HIS A 449 -10.67 -17.83 -10.25
C HIS A 449 -10.10 -18.99 -11.08
N GLY A 450 -10.86 -19.48 -12.06
CA GLY A 450 -10.41 -20.45 -13.07
C GLY A 450 -10.32 -21.92 -12.64
N ASP A 451 -10.60 -22.26 -11.37
CA ASP A 451 -10.65 -23.65 -10.85
C ASP A 451 -11.58 -23.75 -9.63
N LEU A 452 -12.79 -23.19 -9.74
CA LEU A 452 -13.79 -23.33 -8.69
C LEU A 452 -14.34 -24.75 -8.63
N LYS A 453 -14.27 -25.35 -7.43
CA LYS A 453 -14.81 -26.66 -7.07
C LYS A 453 -14.93 -26.73 -5.55
N GLY A 454 -15.77 -27.62 -5.01
CA GLY A 454 -15.95 -27.75 -3.57
C GLY A 454 -14.65 -28.07 -2.82
N ALA A 455 -13.71 -28.78 -3.44
CA ALA A 455 -12.39 -29.04 -2.84
C ALA A 455 -11.56 -27.77 -2.59
N ASN A 456 -11.79 -26.69 -3.34
CA ASN A 456 -11.11 -25.40 -3.22
C ASN A 456 -11.90 -24.39 -2.36
N ILE A 457 -12.98 -24.83 -1.70
CA ILE A 457 -13.76 -24.01 -0.78
C ILE A 457 -13.55 -24.56 0.61
N LEU A 458 -12.88 -23.80 1.48
CA LEU A 458 -12.62 -24.19 2.85
C LEU A 458 -13.66 -23.61 3.80
N VAL A 459 -13.88 -24.31 4.91
CA VAL A 459 -14.86 -23.91 5.93
C VAL A 459 -14.13 -23.53 7.21
N THR A 460 -14.42 -22.32 7.71
CA THR A 460 -13.86 -21.81 8.97
C THR A 460 -14.43 -22.56 10.18
N GLY A 461 -13.79 -22.46 11.35
CA GLY A 461 -14.34 -23.01 12.61
C GLY A 461 -15.76 -22.49 12.94
N ALA A 462 -16.08 -21.28 12.50
CA ALA A 462 -17.42 -20.67 12.63
C ALA A 462 -18.46 -21.20 11.61
N GLY A 463 -18.07 -22.09 10.69
CA GLY A 463 -18.97 -22.63 9.66
C GLY A 463 -19.23 -21.68 8.49
N ARG A 464 -18.28 -20.80 8.18
CA ARG A 464 -18.34 -19.88 7.02
C ARG A 464 -17.48 -20.39 5.88
N ALA A 465 -17.89 -20.15 4.63
CA ALA A 465 -17.14 -20.60 3.46
C ALA A 465 -16.14 -19.54 2.97
N CYS A 466 -14.94 -19.99 2.60
CA CYS A 466 -13.88 -19.17 2.04
C CYS A 466 -13.33 -19.82 0.75
N LEU A 467 -13.20 -19.05 -0.33
CA LEU A 467 -12.53 -19.51 -1.55
C LEU A 467 -11.02 -19.62 -1.32
N SER A 468 -10.38 -20.61 -1.93
CA SER A 468 -8.95 -20.89 -1.82
C SER A 468 -8.38 -21.42 -3.14
N ASP A 469 -7.05 -21.60 -3.18
CA ASP A 469 -6.31 -22.12 -4.33
C ASP A 469 -6.36 -21.23 -5.59
N PHE A 470 -5.59 -20.14 -5.53
CA PHE A 470 -5.53 -19.13 -6.60
C PHE A 470 -4.47 -19.43 -7.66
N GLY A 471 -3.91 -20.64 -7.70
CA GLY A 471 -2.82 -21.00 -8.61
C GLY A 471 -3.19 -20.88 -10.10
N LEU A 472 -4.46 -21.09 -10.43
CA LEU A 472 -5.01 -20.98 -11.79
C LEU A 472 -5.71 -19.64 -12.06
N SER A 473 -5.78 -18.73 -11.09
CA SER A 473 -6.47 -17.45 -11.24
C SER A 473 -5.79 -16.53 -12.25
N SER A 474 -6.56 -15.72 -12.97
CA SER A 474 -6.04 -14.80 -13.99
C SER A 474 -6.66 -13.42 -13.86
N VAL A 475 -5.91 -12.39 -14.27
CA VAL A 475 -6.40 -11.00 -14.34
C VAL A 475 -6.84 -10.73 -15.76
N GLN A 476 -8.08 -10.25 -15.96
CA GLN A 476 -8.54 -9.79 -17.27
C GLN A 476 -8.01 -8.35 -17.51
N ALA A 477 -7.21 -8.17 -18.55
CA ALA A 477 -6.77 -6.86 -19.04
C ALA A 477 -7.11 -6.75 -20.53
N ASP A 478 -7.39 -5.54 -21.00
CA ASP A 478 -7.94 -5.26 -22.32
C ASP A 478 -7.12 -5.85 -23.48
N ARG A 479 -7.79 -6.14 -24.61
CA ARG A 479 -7.23 -6.91 -25.75
C ARG A 479 -5.91 -6.36 -26.33
N THR A 480 -5.62 -5.06 -26.16
CA THR A 480 -4.37 -4.40 -26.56
C THR A 480 -3.15 -4.86 -25.75
N PHE A 481 -3.39 -5.43 -24.57
CA PHE A 481 -2.39 -5.86 -23.57
C PHE A 481 -2.42 -7.38 -23.32
N SER A 482 -2.89 -8.16 -24.31
CA SER A 482 -3.02 -9.62 -24.30
C SER A 482 -1.73 -10.38 -23.98
N TYR A 483 -1.40 -10.37 -22.70
CA TYR A 483 -0.45 -11.23 -22.02
C TYR A 483 -1.10 -11.54 -20.68
N GLY A 484 -2.27 -12.15 -20.75
CA GLY A 484 -2.96 -12.64 -19.57
C GLY A 484 -1.99 -13.50 -18.77
N ILE A 485 -2.11 -13.45 -17.44
CA ILE A 485 -1.49 -14.40 -16.52
C ILE A 485 -2.22 -15.76 -16.65
N ALA A 486 -2.49 -16.21 -17.87
CA ALA A 486 -3.19 -17.45 -18.16
C ALA A 486 -2.15 -18.56 -18.20
N THR A 487 -2.26 -19.50 -17.25
CA THR A 487 -1.57 -20.78 -17.34
C THR A 487 -2.22 -21.55 -18.50
N THR A 488 -1.51 -21.67 -19.62
CA THR A 488 -1.88 -22.46 -20.81
C THR A 488 -1.92 -23.97 -20.55
N ALA A 489 -1.91 -24.40 -19.29
CA ALA A 489 -1.96 -25.80 -18.92
C ALA A 489 -3.39 -26.34 -19.07
N VAL A 490 -3.73 -26.75 -20.30
CA VAL A 490 -4.88 -27.60 -20.63
C VAL A 490 -4.90 -28.89 -19.76
N PHE A 491 -3.75 -29.30 -19.22
CA PHE A 491 -3.55 -30.53 -18.47
C PHE A 491 -3.82 -30.47 -16.94
N GLY A 492 -4.41 -29.39 -16.42
CA GLY A 492 -4.68 -29.25 -14.96
C GLY A 492 -6.12 -28.93 -14.57
N ARG A 493 -7.03 -28.74 -15.54
CA ARG A 493 -8.41 -28.34 -15.25
C ARG A 493 -9.26 -29.53 -14.82
N THR A 494 -10.13 -29.31 -13.84
CA THR A 494 -11.03 -30.35 -13.35
C THR A 494 -12.25 -30.43 -14.28
N THR A 495 -12.24 -31.36 -15.25
CA THR A 495 -13.21 -31.49 -16.38
C THR A 495 -14.68 -31.31 -16.00
N ARG A 496 -15.09 -31.72 -14.79
CA ARG A 496 -16.49 -31.69 -14.31
C ARG A 496 -17.04 -30.28 -14.03
N TRP A 497 -16.18 -29.31 -13.71
CA TRP A 497 -16.56 -27.93 -13.41
C TRP A 497 -16.25 -26.97 -14.55
N ALA A 498 -15.58 -27.44 -15.61
CA ALA A 498 -15.25 -26.62 -16.77
C ALA A 498 -16.52 -26.30 -17.57
N SER A 499 -16.64 -25.05 -18.02
CA SER A 499 -17.70 -24.64 -18.91
C SER A 499 -17.47 -25.12 -20.35
N PRO A 500 -18.52 -25.26 -21.18
CA PRO A 500 -18.40 -25.79 -22.54
C PRO A 500 -17.43 -25.01 -23.43
N GLU A 501 -17.40 -23.68 -23.32
CA GLU A 501 -16.51 -22.81 -24.11
C GLU A 501 -15.03 -22.99 -23.77
N LEU A 502 -14.70 -23.53 -22.58
CA LEU A 502 -13.31 -23.86 -22.21
C LEU A 502 -12.79 -25.14 -22.87
N LEU A 503 -13.64 -25.84 -23.63
CA LEU A 503 -13.27 -27.03 -24.41
C LEU A 503 -12.74 -26.67 -25.81
N GLU A 504 -12.88 -25.42 -26.24
CA GLU A 504 -12.31 -24.92 -27.49
C GLU A 504 -10.78 -24.80 -27.40
N GLU A 505 -10.10 -24.93 -28.54
CA GLU A 505 -8.65 -24.73 -28.61
C GLU A 505 -8.30 -23.29 -28.20
N ASP A 506 -7.24 -23.13 -27.38
CA ASP A 506 -6.75 -21.85 -26.85
C ASP A 506 -7.71 -21.06 -25.92
N ALA A 507 -8.82 -21.66 -25.48
CA ALA A 507 -9.75 -21.00 -24.57
C ALA A 507 -9.21 -20.84 -23.12
N GLY A 508 -9.10 -19.58 -22.68
CA GLY A 508 -8.74 -19.17 -21.32
C GLY A 508 -9.96 -19.00 -20.39
N PRO A 509 -9.78 -19.14 -19.06
CA PRO A 509 -10.86 -18.92 -18.12
C PRO A 509 -11.35 -17.46 -18.16
N THR A 510 -12.67 -17.29 -18.04
CA THR A 510 -13.37 -16.00 -18.01
C THR A 510 -14.25 -15.89 -16.76
N LYS A 511 -14.69 -14.67 -16.41
CA LYS A 511 -15.68 -14.49 -15.34
C LYS A 511 -16.93 -15.34 -15.55
N MET A 512 -17.41 -15.45 -16.79
CA MET A 512 -18.59 -16.26 -17.12
C MET A 512 -18.33 -17.77 -17.03
N SER A 513 -17.08 -18.21 -17.26
CA SER A 513 -16.70 -19.59 -16.97
C SER A 513 -16.66 -19.89 -15.46
N ASP A 514 -16.29 -18.91 -14.62
CA ASP A 514 -16.42 -19.06 -13.16
C ASP A 514 -17.89 -19.16 -12.74
N ILE A 515 -18.79 -18.40 -13.37
CA ILE A 515 -20.25 -18.49 -13.08
C ILE A 515 -20.78 -19.90 -13.34
N TRP A 516 -20.36 -20.53 -14.44
CA TRP A 516 -20.69 -21.93 -14.70
C TRP A 516 -20.18 -22.85 -13.59
N ALA A 517 -18.90 -22.69 -13.22
CA ALA A 517 -18.28 -23.48 -12.16
C ALA A 517 -18.95 -23.27 -10.79
N VAL A 518 -19.45 -22.06 -10.50
CA VAL A 518 -20.28 -21.78 -9.33
C VAL A 518 -21.60 -22.55 -9.34
N GLY A 519 -22.28 -22.62 -10.49
CA GLY A 519 -23.47 -23.48 -10.63
C GLY A 519 -23.15 -24.94 -10.29
N CYS A 520 -21.99 -25.44 -10.75
CA CYS A 520 -21.49 -26.77 -10.40
C CYS A 520 -21.17 -26.92 -8.89
N VAL A 521 -20.63 -25.89 -8.24
CA VAL A 521 -20.40 -25.88 -6.80
C VAL A 521 -21.71 -25.87 -6.01
N PHE A 522 -22.70 -25.08 -6.42
CA PHE A 522 -24.01 -25.06 -5.77
C PHE A 522 -24.69 -26.42 -5.88
N TYR A 523 -24.63 -27.04 -7.06
CA TYR A 523 -25.06 -28.42 -7.25
C TYR A 523 -24.37 -29.39 -6.28
N GLU A 524 -23.05 -29.28 -6.13
CA GLU A 524 -22.27 -30.13 -5.22
C GLU A 524 -22.65 -29.91 -3.74
N ILE A 525 -22.92 -28.66 -3.34
CA ILE A 525 -23.36 -28.30 -1.97
C ILE A 525 -24.77 -28.87 -1.67
N LEU A 526 -25.69 -28.80 -2.63
CA LEU A 526 -27.07 -29.27 -2.45
C LEU A 526 -27.15 -30.79 -2.44
N THR A 527 -26.49 -31.43 -3.41
CA THR A 527 -26.61 -32.88 -3.64
C THR A 527 -25.61 -33.70 -2.85
N GLY A 528 -24.47 -33.11 -2.47
CA GLY A 528 -23.31 -33.85 -1.96
C GLY A 528 -22.59 -34.71 -3.02
N LEU A 529 -22.99 -34.59 -4.29
CA LEU A 529 -22.46 -35.34 -5.44
C LEU A 529 -21.60 -34.43 -6.31
N VAL A 530 -20.59 -35.02 -6.94
CA VAL A 530 -19.80 -34.28 -7.95
C VAL A 530 -20.66 -34.01 -9.19
N PRO A 531 -20.46 -32.89 -9.90
CA PRO A 531 -21.11 -32.67 -11.19
C PRO A 531 -20.81 -33.81 -12.17
N PHE A 532 -21.83 -34.19 -12.94
CA PHE A 532 -21.76 -35.33 -13.87
C PHE A 532 -21.39 -36.67 -13.20
N HIS A 533 -21.81 -36.92 -11.95
CA HIS A 533 -21.52 -38.18 -11.25
C HIS A 533 -22.02 -39.43 -11.99
N GLU A 534 -23.02 -39.28 -12.87
CA GLU A 534 -23.53 -40.31 -13.78
C GLU A 534 -22.53 -40.69 -14.89
N CYS A 535 -21.55 -39.83 -15.18
CA CYS A 535 -20.47 -40.09 -16.13
C CYS A 535 -19.22 -40.65 -15.42
N ARG A 536 -18.76 -41.82 -15.87
CA ARG A 536 -17.62 -42.54 -15.29
C ARG A 536 -16.26 -42.03 -15.77
N THR A 537 -16.20 -41.40 -16.93
CA THR A 537 -14.94 -40.91 -17.52
C THR A 537 -15.09 -39.52 -18.08
N ASP A 538 -13.99 -38.76 -18.13
CA ASP A 538 -13.94 -37.42 -18.71
C ASP A 538 -14.41 -37.41 -20.17
N LEU A 539 -14.09 -38.45 -20.94
CA LEU A 539 -14.59 -38.59 -22.31
C LEU A 539 -16.13 -38.69 -22.39
N GLN A 540 -16.79 -39.29 -21.40
CA GLN A 540 -18.25 -39.33 -21.34
C GLN A 540 -18.84 -37.95 -21.03
N ILE A 541 -18.18 -37.20 -20.14
CA ILE A 541 -18.56 -35.82 -19.79
C ILE A 541 -18.45 -34.94 -21.02
N LEU A 542 -17.29 -34.93 -21.69
CA LEU A 542 -17.04 -34.15 -22.90
C LEU A 542 -18.06 -34.45 -24.00
N ARG A 543 -18.39 -35.72 -24.23
CA ARG A 543 -19.43 -36.13 -25.21
C ARG A 543 -20.83 -35.70 -24.82
N LYS A 544 -21.13 -35.60 -23.52
CA LYS A 544 -22.43 -35.15 -23.02
C LYS A 544 -22.54 -33.63 -23.17
N MET A 545 -21.51 -32.88 -22.76
CA MET A 545 -21.42 -31.43 -22.90
C MET A 545 -21.48 -31.00 -24.37
N SER A 546 -20.79 -31.70 -25.27
CA SER A 546 -20.82 -31.40 -26.71
C SER A 546 -22.18 -31.61 -27.38
N ARG A 547 -23.17 -32.15 -26.64
CA ARG A 547 -24.56 -32.34 -27.08
C ARG A 547 -25.52 -31.44 -26.29
N GLY A 548 -25.01 -30.44 -25.57
CA GLY A 548 -25.79 -29.56 -24.70
C GLY A 548 -26.27 -30.22 -23.40
N GLY A 549 -25.68 -31.35 -22.99
CA GLY A 549 -26.08 -32.06 -21.79
C GLY A 549 -25.51 -31.45 -20.51
N LEU A 550 -26.37 -31.23 -19.52
CA LEU A 550 -26.06 -30.73 -18.17
C LEU A 550 -25.84 -31.87 -17.17
N PRO A 551 -25.33 -31.62 -15.94
CA PRO A 551 -25.35 -32.60 -14.85
C PRO A 551 -26.74 -33.22 -14.64
N ALA A 552 -26.80 -34.39 -14.00
CA ALA A 552 -28.08 -35.01 -13.65
C ALA A 552 -28.99 -34.05 -12.88
N ASP A 553 -30.29 -34.04 -13.22
CA ASP A 553 -31.28 -33.13 -12.63
C ASP A 553 -31.31 -33.27 -11.10
N LEU A 554 -31.39 -32.15 -10.38
CA LEU A 554 -31.45 -32.14 -8.92
C LEU A 554 -32.60 -33.00 -8.38
N ASP A 555 -33.76 -33.01 -9.06
CA ASP A 555 -34.93 -33.81 -8.63
C ASP A 555 -34.66 -35.33 -8.69
N SER A 556 -33.69 -35.73 -9.51
CA SER A 556 -33.24 -37.13 -9.61
C SER A 556 -32.08 -37.45 -8.66
N ALA A 557 -31.41 -36.43 -8.13
CA ALA A 557 -30.21 -36.55 -7.32
C ALA A 557 -30.52 -36.52 -5.82
N VAL A 558 -31.49 -35.72 -5.38
CA VAL A 558 -31.91 -35.56 -3.98
C VAL A 558 -33.39 -35.16 -3.89
N ASP A 559 -34.04 -35.48 -2.76
CA ASP A 559 -35.38 -34.96 -2.45
C ASP A 559 -35.25 -33.49 -2.02
N LEU A 560 -35.44 -32.57 -2.97
CA LEU A 560 -35.42 -31.13 -2.74
C LEU A 560 -36.69 -30.69 -1.98
N ASP A 561 -36.53 -29.84 -0.97
CA ASP A 561 -37.68 -29.21 -0.30
C ASP A 561 -38.19 -27.98 -1.08
N GLU A 562 -39.26 -27.32 -0.59
CA GLU A 562 -39.78 -26.09 -1.24
C GLU A 562 -38.77 -24.94 -1.25
N PHE A 563 -37.79 -24.94 -0.34
CA PHE A 563 -36.76 -23.92 -0.21
C PHE A 563 -35.62 -24.11 -1.21
N ASP A 564 -35.39 -25.34 -1.67
CA ASP A 564 -34.35 -25.68 -2.64
C ASP A 564 -34.74 -25.44 -4.11
N ARG A 565 -36.05 -25.31 -4.43
CA ARG A 565 -36.51 -25.12 -5.83
C ARG A 565 -36.01 -23.85 -6.51
N PRO A 566 -36.01 -22.67 -5.87
CA PRO A 566 -35.46 -21.49 -6.52
C PRO A 566 -33.94 -21.60 -6.76
N MET A 567 -33.24 -22.39 -5.95
CA MET A 567 -31.82 -22.67 -6.13
C MET A 567 -31.55 -23.50 -7.39
N LYS A 568 -32.48 -24.41 -7.74
CA LYS A 568 -32.42 -25.18 -8.99
C LYS A 568 -32.47 -24.24 -10.21
N ASP A 569 -33.40 -23.30 -10.23
CA ASP A 569 -33.54 -22.35 -11.33
C ASP A 569 -32.29 -21.46 -11.46
N LEU A 570 -31.74 -21.02 -10.34
CA LEU A 570 -30.49 -20.25 -10.30
C LEU A 570 -29.30 -21.05 -10.84
N ILE A 571 -29.17 -22.33 -10.49
CA ILE A 571 -28.13 -23.22 -11.02
C ILE A 571 -28.28 -23.38 -12.54
N HIS A 572 -29.50 -23.58 -13.04
CA HIS A 572 -29.74 -23.66 -14.47
C HIS A 572 -29.40 -22.36 -15.20
N LEU A 573 -29.67 -21.21 -14.58
CA LEU A 573 -29.29 -19.91 -15.12
C LEU A 573 -27.76 -19.77 -15.24
N CYS A 574 -27.00 -20.23 -14.24
CA CYS A 574 -25.53 -20.32 -14.30
C CYS A 574 -25.03 -21.23 -15.42
N TRP A 575 -25.80 -22.24 -15.80
CA TRP A 575 -25.48 -23.19 -16.88
C TRP A 575 -26.06 -22.80 -18.25
N THR A 576 -26.42 -21.54 -18.45
CA THR A 576 -26.78 -21.02 -19.77
C THR A 576 -25.63 -21.24 -20.75
N GLU A 577 -25.92 -21.83 -21.92
CA GLU A 577 -24.91 -22.20 -22.92
C GLU A 577 -24.11 -20.97 -23.37
N ASP A 578 -24.83 -19.91 -23.75
CA ASP A 578 -24.24 -18.61 -24.06
C ASP A 578 -23.62 -17.97 -22.79
N PRO A 579 -22.29 -17.74 -22.74
CA PRO A 579 -21.63 -17.14 -21.60
C PRO A 579 -22.20 -15.77 -21.21
N ASP A 580 -22.61 -14.95 -22.19
CA ASP A 580 -23.15 -13.61 -21.94
C ASP A 580 -24.59 -13.65 -21.39
N GLY A 581 -25.27 -14.79 -21.52
CA GLY A 581 -26.59 -15.04 -20.94
C GLY A 581 -26.55 -15.45 -19.47
N ARG A 582 -25.37 -15.75 -18.90
CA ARG A 582 -25.21 -16.17 -17.51
C ARG A 582 -25.37 -14.99 -16.54
N PRO A 583 -25.84 -15.21 -15.29
CA PRO A 583 -26.04 -14.14 -14.33
C PRO A 583 -24.70 -13.66 -13.77
N THR A 584 -24.63 -12.39 -13.37
CA THR A 584 -23.46 -11.89 -12.62
C THR A 584 -23.54 -12.35 -11.16
N CYS A 585 -22.40 -12.36 -10.45
CA CYS A 585 -22.40 -12.65 -9.01
C CYS A 585 -23.33 -11.71 -8.23
N GLN A 586 -23.47 -10.46 -8.66
CA GLN A 586 -24.41 -9.52 -8.07
C GLN A 586 -25.86 -10.00 -8.20
N LYS A 587 -26.29 -10.38 -9.41
CA LYS A 587 -27.63 -10.94 -9.62
C LYS A 587 -27.87 -12.22 -8.83
N ILE A 588 -26.85 -13.09 -8.77
CA ILE A 588 -26.92 -14.31 -7.95
C ILE A 588 -27.19 -13.96 -6.48
N ILE A 589 -26.52 -12.95 -5.92
CA ILE A 589 -26.72 -12.52 -4.53
C ILE A 589 -28.09 -11.89 -4.34
N GLU A 590 -28.55 -11.05 -5.26
CA GLU A 590 -29.88 -10.44 -5.23
C GLU A 590 -30.98 -11.51 -5.19
N GLU A 591 -30.91 -12.54 -6.05
CA GLU A 591 -31.84 -13.67 -6.06
C GLU A 591 -31.80 -14.51 -4.76
N LEU A 592 -30.64 -14.59 -4.12
CA LEU A 592 -30.48 -15.29 -2.84
C LEU A 592 -31.07 -14.50 -1.66
N ASP A 593 -30.95 -13.17 -1.68
CA ASP A 593 -31.40 -12.26 -0.62
C ASP A 593 -32.92 -11.95 -0.73
N GLU A 594 -33.50 -11.86 -1.93
CA GLU A 594 -34.95 -11.66 -2.15
C GLU A 594 -35.82 -12.81 -1.60
N GLN A 595 -35.20 -13.93 -1.26
CA GLN A 595 -35.86 -15.13 -0.71
C GLN A 595 -35.79 -15.22 0.81
N GLU A 596 -35.46 -14.13 1.52
CA GLU A 596 -35.56 -14.04 2.98
C GLU A 596 -36.74 -13.14 3.40
N PRO A 597 -37.66 -13.62 4.27
CA PRO A 597 -38.41 -12.71 5.13
C PRO A 597 -37.41 -12.05 6.08
N SER A 598 -37.53 -10.73 6.25
CA SER A 598 -36.72 -9.92 7.15
C SER A 598 -36.76 -10.45 8.60
N GLU A 599 -35.78 -11.25 9.00
CA GLU A 599 -35.45 -11.48 10.41
C GLU A 599 -34.12 -10.77 10.70
N GLU A 600 -34.17 -9.83 11.64
CA GLU A 600 -33.00 -9.10 12.14
C GLU A 600 -32.03 -10.10 12.78
N ASP A 601 -30.91 -10.43 12.12
CA ASP A 601 -29.90 -11.33 12.67
C ASP A 601 -28.61 -10.58 13.06
N GLY A 602 -28.21 -10.76 14.32
CA GLY A 602 -27.09 -10.13 15.01
C GLY A 602 -25.71 -10.65 14.55
N GLY A 603 -25.45 -10.63 13.25
CA GLY A 603 -24.25 -11.22 12.63
C GLY A 603 -23.01 -10.32 12.53
N ASP A 604 -23.06 -9.07 13.01
CA ASP A 604 -21.95 -8.12 12.82
C ASP A 604 -20.81 -8.27 13.84
N ASP A 605 -21.05 -8.90 14.99
CA ASP A 605 -20.07 -8.97 16.10
C ASP A 605 -18.95 -10.02 15.85
N PHE A 606 -19.19 -11.02 15.00
CA PHE A 606 -18.20 -12.05 14.65
C PHE A 606 -17.29 -11.68 13.47
N ARG A 607 -17.73 -10.76 12.60
CA ARG A 607 -16.94 -10.29 11.45
C ARG A 607 -15.67 -9.56 11.93
N ASP A 608 -15.82 -8.79 13.00
CA ASP A 608 -14.76 -7.98 13.62
C ASP A 608 -13.69 -8.84 14.33
N GLN A 609 -14.06 -9.94 14.99
CA GLN A 609 -13.09 -10.82 15.68
C GLN A 609 -12.14 -11.56 14.73
N SER A 610 -12.61 -11.99 13.56
CA SER A 610 -11.77 -12.67 12.56
C SER A 610 -10.79 -11.72 11.87
N ALA A 611 -11.21 -10.47 11.61
CA ALA A 611 -10.37 -9.42 11.05
C ALA A 611 -9.29 -8.97 12.06
N ARG A 612 -9.65 -8.77 13.34
CA ARG A 612 -8.71 -8.44 14.42
C ARG A 612 -7.70 -9.56 14.67
N SER A 613 -8.12 -10.83 14.65
CA SER A 613 -7.21 -11.97 14.82
C SER A 613 -6.27 -12.15 13.63
N ARG A 614 -6.72 -11.83 12.40
CA ARG A 614 -5.92 -11.83 11.16
C ARG A 614 -4.86 -10.73 11.20
N GLN A 615 -5.26 -9.49 11.51
CA GLN A 615 -4.37 -8.34 11.61
C GLN A 615 -3.34 -8.56 12.71
N HIS A 616 -3.78 -8.97 13.91
CA HIS A 616 -2.91 -9.30 15.03
C HIS A 616 -1.87 -10.37 14.68
N PHE A 617 -2.25 -11.42 13.94
CA PHE A 617 -1.30 -12.46 13.52
C PHE A 617 -0.35 -12.00 12.41
N GLN A 618 -0.83 -11.23 11.43
CA GLN A 618 0.03 -10.66 10.39
C GLN A 618 1.03 -9.66 10.98
N ASP A 619 0.61 -8.85 11.95
CA ASP A 619 1.46 -7.91 12.68
C ASP A 619 2.45 -8.65 13.61
N MET A 620 2.04 -9.75 14.22
CA MET A 620 2.91 -10.59 15.08
C MET A 620 3.99 -11.34 14.30
N MET A 621 3.71 -11.75 13.06
CA MET A 621 4.63 -12.53 12.22
C MET A 621 5.51 -11.69 11.29
N ARG A 622 5.21 -10.39 11.17
CA ARG A 622 6.08 -9.41 10.52
C ARG A 622 6.97 -8.81 11.60
N GLU A 623 8.25 -9.16 11.60
CA GLU A 623 9.23 -8.28 12.24
C GLU A 623 9.15 -6.91 11.55
N ASP A 624 9.17 -5.81 12.31
CA ASP A 624 9.32 -4.41 11.86
C ASP A 624 10.63 -4.21 11.05
N HIS A 625 10.72 -4.82 9.88
CA HIS A 625 11.61 -4.39 8.82
C HIS A 625 10.78 -3.53 7.91
N ASP A 626 10.74 -2.24 8.20
CA ASP A 626 10.30 -1.24 7.25
C ASP A 626 11.15 -1.45 5.98
N ILE A 627 10.56 -2.04 4.94
CA ILE A 627 11.30 -2.30 3.69
C ILE A 627 11.60 -0.94 3.10
N GLN A 628 12.85 -0.51 3.25
CA GLN A 628 13.28 0.77 2.71
C GLN A 628 13.36 0.68 1.19
N ILE A 629 12.31 1.19 0.55
CA ILE A 629 12.26 1.36 -0.89
C ILE A 629 13.00 2.67 -1.22
N ASN A 630 14.09 2.56 -1.97
CA ASN A 630 14.85 3.70 -2.46
C ASN A 630 14.11 4.35 -3.65
N LEU A 631 13.23 5.29 -3.35
CA LEU A 631 12.43 6.01 -4.34
C LEU A 631 13.29 6.73 -5.41
N ALA A 632 14.49 7.20 -5.05
CA ALA A 632 15.44 7.78 -6.00
C ALA A 632 15.95 6.76 -7.01
N ARG A 633 16.25 5.53 -6.56
CA ARG A 633 16.63 4.45 -7.47
C ARG A 633 15.45 4.00 -8.34
N ILE A 634 14.23 3.95 -7.81
CA ILE A 634 13.03 3.66 -8.60
C ILE A 634 12.82 4.73 -9.67
N GLU A 635 12.96 6.01 -9.33
CA GLU A 635 12.90 7.12 -10.29
C GLU A 635 13.93 6.94 -11.41
N GLU A 636 15.17 6.60 -11.06
CA GLU A 636 16.23 6.32 -12.02
C GLU A 636 15.83 5.15 -12.94
N LEU A 637 15.36 4.02 -12.40
CA LEU A 637 14.95 2.86 -13.20
C LEU A 637 13.80 3.18 -14.17
N LEU A 638 12.81 3.96 -13.72
CA LEU A 638 11.68 4.39 -14.56
C LEU A 638 12.12 5.41 -15.62
N ARG A 639 13.14 6.22 -15.33
CA ARG A 639 13.71 7.22 -16.25
C ARG A 639 14.87 6.72 -17.10
N GLU A 640 15.53 5.62 -16.76
CA GLU A 640 16.60 4.98 -17.55
C GLU A 640 16.06 4.53 -18.93
N GLY A 641 14.73 4.53 -19.13
CA GLY A 641 14.06 4.40 -20.43
C GLY A 641 13.74 5.71 -21.17
N GLU A 642 14.03 6.91 -20.63
CA GLU A 642 13.80 8.21 -21.28
C GLU A 642 14.77 8.51 -22.43
N TYR A 643 15.87 7.76 -22.54
CA TYR A 643 16.85 7.90 -23.59
C TYR A 643 16.94 6.60 -24.39
N PRO A 644 16.67 6.61 -25.70
CA PRO A 644 16.85 5.42 -26.51
C PRO A 644 18.34 5.03 -26.49
N GLY A 645 18.61 3.75 -26.21
CA GLY A 645 19.89 3.12 -26.51
C GLY A 645 20.25 3.25 -28.00
N PRO A 646 21.46 2.86 -28.43
CA PRO A 646 21.97 3.17 -29.75
C PRO A 646 21.08 2.60 -30.86
N GLY A 647 20.29 3.47 -31.48
CA GLY A 647 19.58 3.19 -32.72
C GLY A 647 20.51 3.30 -33.93
N CYS A 648 19.94 3.16 -35.13
CA CYS A 648 20.62 3.48 -36.38
C CYS A 648 20.38 4.94 -36.77
N ALA A 649 21.39 5.60 -37.34
CA ALA A 649 21.26 6.89 -38.01
C ALA A 649 20.40 6.77 -39.27
N THR A 650 20.02 7.90 -39.89
CA THR A 650 19.12 7.86 -41.06
C THR A 650 19.69 7.11 -42.28
N GLU A 651 21.01 6.94 -42.36
CA GLU A 651 21.68 6.13 -43.40
C GLU A 651 21.90 4.66 -43.02
N GLY A 652 21.40 4.22 -41.86
CA GLY A 652 21.53 2.85 -41.36
C GLY A 652 22.79 2.57 -40.56
N ASP A 653 23.70 3.55 -40.44
CA ASP A 653 24.91 3.43 -39.65
C ASP A 653 24.61 3.32 -38.14
N PRO A 654 25.32 2.45 -37.41
CA PRO A 654 25.13 2.32 -35.96
C PRO A 654 25.56 3.60 -35.25
N ILE A 655 24.72 4.09 -34.34
CA ILE A 655 25.09 5.22 -33.46
C ILE A 655 26.02 4.69 -32.38
N LEU A 656 27.23 5.26 -32.29
CA LEU A 656 28.25 4.86 -31.32
C LEU A 656 27.98 5.47 -29.93
N PHE A 657 27.69 6.77 -29.88
CA PHE A 657 27.36 7.52 -28.67
C PHE A 657 26.81 8.91 -29.06
N TYR A 658 26.36 9.67 -28.07
CA TYR A 658 25.85 11.03 -28.28
C TYR A 658 26.82 12.09 -27.75
N VAL A 659 26.82 13.27 -28.37
CA VAL A 659 27.60 14.43 -27.95
C VAL A 659 26.73 15.69 -27.92
N LYS A 660 27.09 16.64 -27.06
CA LYS A 660 26.40 17.92 -26.93
C LYS A 660 27.33 19.04 -27.40
N ALA A 661 26.82 19.88 -28.30
CA ALA A 661 27.54 21.05 -28.79
C ALA A 661 27.86 22.01 -27.65
N LYS A 662 29.16 22.29 -27.46
CA LYS A 662 29.68 23.23 -26.45
C LYS A 662 29.64 24.67 -26.94
N TYR A 663 29.78 24.85 -28.26
CA TYR A 663 29.79 26.14 -28.95
C TYR A 663 28.91 26.07 -30.19
N ASP A 664 28.54 27.23 -30.73
CA ASP A 664 27.99 27.32 -32.06
C ASP A 664 29.09 27.01 -33.09
N TYR A 665 28.74 26.32 -34.16
CA TYR A 665 29.63 25.97 -35.25
C TYR A 665 28.91 26.20 -36.58
N ASN A 666 29.59 26.89 -37.49
CA ASN A 666 29.16 27.06 -38.86
C ASN A 666 30.11 26.28 -39.77
N ALA A 667 29.54 25.45 -40.63
CA ALA A 667 30.25 24.60 -41.57
C ALA A 667 31.12 25.41 -42.54
N ALA A 668 32.38 25.01 -42.70
CA ALA A 668 33.33 25.62 -43.62
C ALA A 668 33.50 24.81 -44.91
N ALA A 669 33.12 23.53 -44.91
CA ALA A 669 33.16 22.62 -46.06
C ALA A 669 31.77 22.04 -46.36
N ASP A 670 31.61 21.44 -47.54
CA ASP A 670 30.32 20.94 -48.03
C ASP A 670 29.87 19.67 -47.31
N GLU A 671 30.80 18.91 -46.72
CA GLU A 671 30.54 17.69 -45.95
C GLU A 671 30.18 17.97 -44.48
N GLU A 672 30.39 19.20 -44.01
CA GLU A 672 30.19 19.62 -42.62
C GLU A 672 28.80 20.21 -42.35
N PHE A 673 28.21 19.98 -41.19
CA PHE A 673 26.91 20.59 -40.84
C PHE A 673 27.01 21.65 -39.73
N ASP A 674 26.15 22.66 -39.80
CA ASP A 674 26.03 23.69 -38.77
C ASP A 674 25.30 23.14 -37.54
N PHE A 675 25.75 23.53 -36.35
CA PHE A 675 25.07 23.24 -35.10
C PHE A 675 25.21 24.40 -34.11
N LYS A 676 24.25 24.52 -33.20
CA LYS A 676 24.23 25.53 -32.14
C LYS A 676 24.58 24.90 -30.81
N LYS A 677 25.15 25.70 -29.91
CA LYS A 677 25.43 25.33 -28.53
C LYS A 677 24.17 24.74 -27.90
N GLY A 678 24.31 23.52 -27.36
CA GLY A 678 23.23 22.77 -26.75
C GLY A 678 22.60 21.71 -27.65
N ASP A 679 22.82 21.75 -28.97
CA ASP A 679 22.36 20.72 -29.90
C ASP A 679 22.98 19.35 -29.55
N ILE A 680 22.19 18.29 -29.72
CA ILE A 680 22.61 16.90 -29.51
C ILE A 680 22.90 16.26 -30.86
N ILE A 681 24.06 15.64 -30.98
CA ILE A 681 24.54 14.99 -32.21
C ILE A 681 24.72 13.50 -31.92
N ALA A 682 24.16 12.66 -32.78
CA ALA A 682 24.38 11.22 -32.79
C ALA A 682 25.67 10.93 -33.56
N VAL A 683 26.68 10.37 -32.89
CA VAL A 683 27.99 10.08 -33.50
C VAL A 683 27.96 8.71 -34.15
N THR A 684 28.27 8.62 -35.44
CA THR A 684 28.29 7.37 -36.22
C THR A 684 29.71 6.89 -36.52
N ALA A 685 30.71 7.79 -36.53
CA ALA A 685 32.12 7.39 -36.63
C ALA A 685 33.09 8.41 -36.00
N THR A 686 34.20 7.93 -35.44
CA THR A 686 35.28 8.74 -34.86
C THR A 686 36.64 8.52 -35.57
N PRO A 687 36.84 9.07 -36.78
CA PRO A 687 38.15 9.03 -37.44
C PRO A 687 39.24 9.71 -36.60
N LYS A 688 40.50 9.25 -36.73
CA LYS A 688 41.66 9.76 -35.96
C LYS A 688 42.08 11.22 -36.28
N SER A 689 41.36 11.93 -37.14
CA SER A 689 41.73 13.25 -37.68
C SER A 689 41.12 14.44 -36.93
N GLY A 690 40.44 14.23 -35.79
CA GLY A 690 39.80 15.32 -35.02
C GLY A 690 38.44 15.79 -35.56
N TRP A 691 37.98 15.20 -36.66
CA TRP A 691 36.67 15.38 -37.27
C TRP A 691 35.86 14.09 -37.14
N TRP A 692 34.63 14.19 -36.66
CA TRP A 692 33.73 13.07 -36.41
C TRP A 692 32.56 13.09 -37.39
N LYS A 693 31.95 11.91 -37.60
CA LYS A 693 30.74 11.75 -38.41
C LYS A 693 29.52 11.55 -37.54
N GLY A 694 28.41 12.14 -37.92
CA GLY A 694 27.16 12.04 -37.20
C GLY A 694 26.04 12.88 -37.79
N GLU A 695 24.91 12.91 -37.08
CA GLU A 695 23.72 13.66 -37.49
C GLU A 695 23.13 14.40 -36.29
N LEU A 696 22.56 15.59 -36.54
CA LEU A 696 21.78 16.29 -35.52
C LEU A 696 20.57 15.46 -35.12
N ARG A 697 20.32 15.33 -33.81
CA ARG A 697 19.12 14.62 -33.32
C ARG A 697 17.83 15.30 -33.77
N ASP A 698 17.82 16.63 -33.81
CA ASP A 698 16.69 17.42 -34.32
C ASP A 698 16.55 17.25 -35.84
N GLU A 699 15.61 16.41 -36.25
CA GLU A 699 15.31 16.10 -37.65
C GLU A 699 15.00 17.33 -38.50
N ARG A 700 14.43 18.38 -37.90
CA ARG A 700 14.06 19.61 -38.62
C ARG A 700 15.26 20.45 -39.01
N ARG A 701 16.40 20.24 -38.34
CA ARG A 701 17.65 20.96 -38.53
C ARG A 701 18.75 20.13 -39.18
N ARG A 702 18.48 18.85 -39.48
CA ARG A 702 19.42 18.00 -40.22
C ARG A 702 19.69 18.57 -41.61
N GLN A 703 20.96 18.53 -41.99
CA GLN A 703 21.41 18.95 -43.31
C GLN A 703 21.78 17.68 -44.09
N LYS A 704 20.88 17.23 -44.97
CA LYS A 704 21.06 15.96 -45.70
C LYS A 704 22.35 15.98 -46.53
N GLY A 705 23.11 14.89 -46.47
CA GLY A 705 24.40 14.77 -47.17
C GLY A 705 25.58 15.46 -46.47
N ARG A 706 25.36 16.05 -45.28
CA ARG A 706 26.39 16.70 -44.46
C ARG A 706 26.47 16.01 -43.11
N TYR A 707 27.58 15.36 -42.84
CA TYR A 707 27.74 14.44 -41.70
C TYR A 707 28.97 14.73 -40.85
N GLU A 708 29.88 15.60 -41.29
CA GLU A 708 31.12 15.86 -40.57
C GLU A 708 30.98 17.04 -39.60
N PHE A 709 31.66 16.94 -38.45
CA PHE A 709 31.73 18.02 -37.48
C PHE A 709 33.01 17.93 -36.64
N PRO A 710 33.52 19.07 -36.12
CA PRO A 710 34.77 19.07 -35.36
C PRO A 710 34.56 18.58 -33.92
N SER A 711 35.31 17.55 -33.53
CA SER A 711 35.17 16.88 -32.23
C SER A 711 35.49 17.76 -31.02
N ASN A 712 36.30 18.80 -31.20
CA ASN A 712 36.67 19.75 -30.14
C ASN A 712 35.58 20.79 -29.83
N PHE A 713 34.50 20.85 -30.62
CA PHE A 713 33.36 21.75 -30.40
C PHE A 713 32.23 21.08 -29.60
N VAL A 714 32.40 19.82 -29.21
CA VAL A 714 31.39 19.03 -28.52
C VAL A 714 31.98 18.44 -27.23
N ASN A 715 31.10 18.14 -26.28
CA ASN A 715 31.43 17.32 -25.12
C ASN A 715 30.64 16.02 -25.20
N LEU A 716 31.20 14.92 -24.68
CA LEU A 716 30.48 13.65 -24.55
C LEU A 716 29.16 13.89 -23.82
N TYR A 717 28.06 13.55 -24.47
CA TYR A 717 26.73 13.66 -23.88
C TYR A 717 26.44 12.32 -23.22
N LEU A 718 26.95 12.20 -21.99
CA LEU A 718 26.54 11.15 -21.08
C LEU A 718 25.11 11.49 -20.63
N GLY A 719 24.12 10.92 -21.32
CA GLY A 719 22.89 10.55 -20.61
C GLY A 719 23.26 9.72 -19.38
N ARG A 720 22.39 9.63 -18.38
CA ARG A 720 22.64 8.85 -17.15
C ARG A 720 22.69 7.33 -17.44
N ASP A 721 23.72 6.90 -18.14
CA ASP A 721 23.92 5.53 -18.56
C ASP A 721 25.30 5.07 -18.07
N ARG A 722 25.28 4.13 -17.11
CA ARG A 722 26.46 3.63 -16.40
C ARG A 722 27.35 2.77 -17.33
N PHE A 723 26.79 2.25 -18.43
CA PHE A 723 27.42 1.28 -19.33
C PHE A 723 28.64 1.82 -20.11
N ILE A 724 28.70 3.14 -20.37
CA ILE A 724 29.80 3.74 -21.15
C ILE A 724 31.05 4.01 -20.30
N ARG A 725 30.94 4.08 -18.97
CA ARG A 725 32.11 4.30 -18.08
C ARG A 725 33.04 3.09 -18.02
N GLU A 726 32.53 1.88 -18.15
CA GLU A 726 33.34 0.65 -18.12
C GLU A 726 34.01 0.34 -19.46
N MET A 727 33.48 0.85 -20.58
CA MET A 727 34.07 0.67 -21.90
C MET A 727 35.20 1.66 -22.23
N LEU A 728 35.37 2.71 -21.43
CA LEU A 728 36.36 3.78 -21.63
C LEU A 728 37.47 3.82 -20.56
N GLN A 729 37.50 2.85 -19.64
CA GLN A 729 38.70 2.46 -18.88
C GLN A 729 39.39 1.30 -19.58
#